data_AF-A0A925IWZ1-F1
#
_entry.id   AF-A0A925IWZ1-F1
#
_cell.length_a   1.000
_cell.length_b   1.000
_cell.length_c   1.000
_cell.angle_alpha   90.00
_cell.angle_beta   90.00
_cell.angle_gamma   90.00
#
_symmetry.space_group_name_H-M   'P 1'
#
loop_
_entity.id
_entity.type
_entity.pdbx_description
1 polymer ?
#
loop_
_entity_poly.entity_id
_entity_poly.type
_entity_poly.pdbx_seq_one_letter_code
_entity_poly.pdbx_strand_id
1 'polypeptide(L)'
;MSSKLQSVVIVYSVILFSSPLLFFSCKQKLPPANAVINNVFENIPPVAEDITVKILAKPGDAGNVLLTARFDTKIVKDKFHAVIVNDEKLVLRDDGEGGDEKAGDAVFSILLKEDIARFRRELVNIQKNIRRFLAEKRNLFKWVNRSAVSMNELVKKFESVNFDTATIIKIDRDILFVKIPDPVLNDRSLMITDLKVVEDPTRTFNPCTGAGNPNGSWTFGKLMTDMANTPATGVSAQNFAKAWLDKWMNVQTVNGDIIAARINIFNRLIVPWIIKSNPGIPPASITIANWKTKTIQLKFAPFRLLAIVNRVDLRGNSGYGISNAGEGRFVFGALGSNCLPLNAPGKFTVIFEYAVPKNTCATLNTYAQQWMDLKTKVPGSAAYNNALQAITDQFAAAGAGGNKPNGSSLNQLRTNELAIGNPWELREFKINAVSHTFTEVTVAQEPAKIFNRRAFPAASLANQTILAKYVNTNEGDILNNSYTVPASFSGVNFLGGKAHTETPGHFWDASVTTGPAFITNNNARHIFSLNTCSGCHGGEGKTTIGNLINDPAGVFHNAFLQIAPQPFGVKATLAAFLTGDPSQADGLFRVTDPAGRPTGSPTIWTFNDLARRNIDLQELVEQSCKNRLIDFVRVLKFIPVRMSH
;
A
#
# COMPACT_ATOMS: atom_id res chain seq x y z
N MET A 1 -7.50 116.05 -29.61
CA MET A 1 -6.89 115.56 -28.35
C MET A 1 -7.52 114.21 -27.99
N SER A 2 -6.69 113.15 -27.89
CA SER A 2 -6.77 111.88 -27.08
C SER A 2 -8.07 111.03 -27.08
N SER A 3 -8.14 109.68 -27.05
CA SER A 3 -7.29 108.51 -26.68
C SER A 3 -7.98 107.21 -27.21
N LYS A 4 -7.33 106.22 -27.87
CA LYS A 4 -6.51 105.02 -27.47
C LYS A 4 -7.22 103.75 -26.91
N LEU A 5 -6.90 102.61 -27.56
CA LEU A 5 -7.24 101.17 -27.34
C LEU A 5 -6.27 100.43 -26.39
N GLN A 6 -6.67 99.25 -25.87
CA GLN A 6 -5.79 98.06 -25.70
C GLN A 6 -6.55 96.72 -25.48
N SER A 7 -5.93 95.61 -25.91
CA SER A 7 -6.38 94.19 -25.84
C SER A 7 -5.38 93.33 -25.06
N VAL A 8 -5.79 92.17 -24.51
CA VAL A 8 -4.92 91.21 -23.78
C VAL A 8 -5.12 89.77 -24.31
N VAL A 9 -4.00 89.04 -24.48
CA VAL A 9 -3.86 87.63 -24.91
C VAL A 9 -3.12 86.85 -23.82
N ILE A 10 -3.50 85.60 -23.54
CA ILE A 10 -2.81 84.69 -22.60
C ILE A 10 -2.28 83.47 -23.37
N VAL A 11 -1.01 83.14 -23.16
CA VAL A 11 -0.26 82.00 -23.71
C VAL A 11 0.06 81.03 -22.58
N TYR A 12 -0.16 79.71 -22.77
CA TYR A 12 0.36 78.65 -21.89
C TYR A 12 1.50 77.90 -22.60
N SER A 13 2.66 77.86 -21.94
CA SER A 13 3.88 77.19 -22.40
C SER A 13 3.88 75.70 -22.03
N VAL A 14 4.30 74.86 -22.98
CA VAL A 14 4.57 73.42 -22.82
C VAL A 14 5.98 73.22 -22.26
N ILE A 15 6.11 72.50 -21.13
CA ILE A 15 7.40 72.03 -20.60
C ILE A 15 7.46 70.51 -20.73
N LEU A 16 8.39 70.03 -21.56
CA LEU A 16 8.77 68.63 -21.72
C LEU A 16 9.57 68.16 -20.50
N PHE A 17 9.07 67.15 -19.78
CA PHE A 17 9.88 66.34 -18.87
C PHE A 17 10.14 64.97 -19.51
N SER A 18 11.41 64.74 -19.86
CA SER A 18 11.94 63.43 -20.26
C SER A 18 12.09 62.54 -19.02
N SER A 19 11.17 61.58 -18.83
CA SER A 19 11.37 60.50 -17.86
C SER A 19 12.38 59.49 -18.42
N PRO A 20 13.44 59.11 -17.68
CA PRO A 20 14.31 58.02 -18.08
C PRO A 20 13.52 56.70 -18.00
N LEU A 21 13.51 55.96 -19.10
CA LEU A 21 13.13 54.54 -19.09
C LEU A 21 14.09 53.80 -18.16
N LEU A 22 13.68 53.63 -16.90
CA LEU A 22 14.22 52.61 -16.02
C LEU A 22 13.88 51.25 -16.64
N PHE A 23 14.84 50.67 -17.36
CA PHE A 23 14.86 49.24 -17.60
C PHE A 23 14.97 48.55 -16.24
N PHE A 24 13.84 48.34 -15.57
CA PHE A 24 13.74 47.29 -14.57
C PHE A 24 13.98 45.97 -15.32
N SER A 25 15.23 45.53 -15.32
CA SER A 25 15.56 44.13 -15.50
C SER A 25 14.75 43.38 -14.44
N CYS A 26 13.60 42.84 -14.84
CA CYS A 26 12.73 42.02 -14.01
C CYS A 26 13.47 40.70 -13.75
N LYS A 27 14.49 40.74 -12.89
CA LYS A 27 15.15 39.53 -12.40
C LYS A 27 14.09 38.77 -11.64
N GLN A 28 13.62 37.68 -12.23
CA GLN A 28 12.71 36.75 -11.58
C GLN A 28 13.33 36.36 -10.24
N LYS A 29 12.67 36.75 -9.16
CA LYS A 29 13.10 36.39 -7.80
C LYS A 29 12.89 34.90 -7.65
N LEU A 30 13.97 34.14 -7.50
CA LEU A 30 13.90 32.69 -7.32
C LEU A 30 13.28 32.36 -5.96
N PRO A 31 12.56 31.23 -5.83
CA PRO A 31 12.09 30.77 -4.53
C PRO A 31 13.28 30.49 -3.60
N PRO A 32 13.07 30.49 -2.27
CA PRO A 32 14.14 30.28 -1.31
C PRO A 32 14.78 28.90 -1.48
N ALA A 33 16.10 28.85 -1.68
CA ALA A 33 16.84 27.59 -1.78
C ALA A 33 16.71 26.72 -0.51
N ASN A 34 16.42 27.34 0.64
CA ASN A 34 16.26 26.70 1.94
C ASN A 34 14.82 26.20 2.25
N ALA A 35 13.86 26.28 1.31
CA ALA A 35 12.51 25.74 1.54
C ALA A 35 12.57 24.25 1.96
N VAL A 36 11.98 23.87 3.09
CA VAL A 36 12.20 22.53 3.67
C VAL A 36 11.30 21.50 2.98
N ILE A 37 11.84 20.32 2.68
CA ILE A 37 11.03 19.17 2.24
C ILE A 37 10.38 18.57 3.50
N ASN A 38 9.05 18.50 3.52
CA ASN A 38 8.33 17.94 4.64
C ASN A 38 8.23 16.41 4.50
N ASN A 39 9.09 15.68 5.20
CA ASN A 39 9.15 14.23 5.12
C ASN A 39 7.88 13.51 5.61
N VAL A 40 6.99 14.18 6.38
CA VAL A 40 5.68 13.61 6.75
C VAL A 40 4.83 13.34 5.50
N PHE A 41 5.02 14.15 4.45
CA PHE A 41 4.32 14.01 3.18
C PHE A 41 4.75 12.79 2.35
N GLU A 42 5.79 12.06 2.76
CA GLU A 42 6.07 10.76 2.16
C GLU A 42 4.88 9.81 2.39
N ASN A 43 4.32 9.81 3.60
CA ASN A 43 3.18 8.99 3.96
C ASN A 43 1.85 9.70 3.73
N ILE A 44 1.83 11.04 3.91
CA ILE A 44 0.64 11.89 3.81
C ILE A 44 0.83 12.99 2.76
N PRO A 45 1.01 12.64 1.48
CA PRO A 45 1.32 13.65 0.48
C PRO A 45 0.13 14.59 0.28
N PRO A 46 0.36 15.91 0.16
CA PRO A 46 -0.65 16.83 -0.33
C PRO A 46 -0.91 16.47 -1.79
N VAL A 47 -2.10 15.92 -2.04
CA VAL A 47 -2.56 15.61 -3.39
C VAL A 47 -3.08 16.90 -3.99
N ALA A 48 -2.46 17.37 -5.08
CA ALA A 48 -2.96 18.54 -5.79
C ALA A 48 -4.40 18.26 -6.25
N GLU A 49 -5.32 19.20 -6.05
CA GLU A 49 -6.70 19.10 -6.52
C GLU A 49 -6.74 19.32 -8.04
N ASP A 50 -6.01 20.32 -8.51
CA ASP A 50 -5.88 20.68 -9.92
C ASP A 50 -4.41 20.92 -10.27
N ILE A 51 -4.02 20.55 -11.49
CA ILE A 51 -2.71 20.89 -12.04
C ILE A 51 -2.92 21.43 -13.45
N THR A 52 -2.33 22.58 -13.73
CA THR A 52 -2.36 23.20 -15.04
C THR A 52 -0.94 23.48 -15.53
N VAL A 53 -0.70 23.24 -16.81
CA VAL A 53 0.57 23.48 -17.49
C VAL A 53 0.32 24.53 -18.57
N LYS A 54 0.90 25.71 -18.42
CA LYS A 54 0.83 26.81 -19.38
C LYS A 54 2.13 26.91 -20.16
N ILE A 55 2.06 26.74 -21.48
CA ILE A 55 3.17 26.99 -22.40
C ILE A 55 3.33 28.51 -22.56
N LEU A 56 4.53 29.02 -22.30
CA LEU A 56 4.78 30.46 -22.34
C LEU A 56 5.02 30.93 -23.78
N ALA A 57 4.29 31.96 -24.19
CA ALA A 57 4.47 32.59 -25.51
C ALA A 57 5.87 33.21 -25.68
N LYS A 58 6.50 33.64 -24.58
CA LYS A 58 7.87 34.15 -24.52
C LYS A 58 8.64 33.37 -23.45
N PRO A 59 9.43 32.36 -23.84
CA PRO A 59 10.33 31.67 -22.91
C PRO A 59 11.30 32.65 -22.25
N GLY A 60 11.58 32.45 -20.96
CA GLY A 60 12.63 33.16 -20.24
C GLY A 60 13.73 32.21 -19.77
N ASP A 61 14.78 32.76 -19.15
CA ASP A 61 15.90 31.97 -18.64
C ASP A 61 15.47 30.94 -17.58
N ALA A 62 14.43 31.25 -16.81
CA ALA A 62 13.88 30.36 -15.78
C ALA A 62 12.98 29.24 -16.34
N GLY A 63 12.55 29.32 -17.60
CA GLY A 63 11.68 28.29 -18.17
C GLY A 63 10.83 28.73 -19.36
N ASN A 64 10.24 27.75 -20.02
CA ASN A 64 9.29 27.91 -21.14
C ASN A 64 7.88 27.38 -20.80
N VAL A 65 7.70 26.84 -19.59
CA VAL A 65 6.44 26.30 -19.07
C VAL A 65 6.20 26.82 -17.66
N LEU A 66 4.96 27.20 -17.35
CA LEU A 66 4.47 27.49 -16.00
C LEU A 66 3.55 26.36 -15.56
N LEU A 67 3.92 25.62 -14.52
CA LEU A 67 3.04 24.67 -13.85
C LEU A 67 2.37 25.36 -12.67
N THR A 68 1.06 25.23 -12.54
CA THR A 68 0.30 25.61 -11.35
C THR A 68 -0.38 24.39 -10.74
N ALA A 69 -0.44 24.33 -9.40
CA ALA A 69 -1.04 23.25 -8.65
C ALA A 69 -1.85 23.82 -7.48
N ARG A 70 -3.13 23.44 -7.40
CA ARG A 70 -3.99 23.81 -6.26
C ARG A 70 -3.89 22.75 -5.16
N PHE A 71 -3.69 23.16 -3.92
CA PHE A 71 -3.69 22.25 -2.76
C PHE A 71 -4.73 22.65 -1.72
N ASP A 72 -5.13 21.70 -0.87
CA ASP A 72 -5.93 21.99 0.31
C ASP A 72 -5.12 22.86 1.29
N THR A 73 -5.67 24.03 1.63
CA THR A 73 -5.10 25.01 2.57
C THR A 73 -4.89 24.44 3.98
N LYS A 74 -5.56 23.34 4.33
CA LYS A 74 -5.36 22.65 5.61
C LYS A 74 -4.07 21.83 5.64
N ILE A 75 -3.57 21.39 4.48
CA ILE A 75 -2.42 20.50 4.36
C ILE A 75 -1.15 21.31 4.05
N VAL A 76 -1.16 22.13 3.00
CA VAL A 76 -0.04 23.00 2.64
C VAL A 76 -0.33 24.41 3.15
N LYS A 77 0.38 24.81 4.21
CA LYS A 77 0.15 26.10 4.91
C LYS A 77 1.20 27.15 4.59
N ASP A 78 2.39 26.72 4.19
CA ASP A 78 3.51 27.59 3.88
C ASP A 78 3.38 28.17 2.46
N LYS A 79 3.92 29.37 2.24
CA LYS A 79 3.97 30.01 0.91
C LYS A 79 4.86 29.27 -0.09
N PHE A 80 5.66 28.31 0.36
CA PHE A 80 6.56 27.52 -0.46
C PHE A 80 6.36 26.05 -0.20
N HIS A 81 6.24 25.26 -1.27
CA HIS A 81 6.08 23.82 -1.19
C HIS A 81 7.22 23.14 -1.93
N ALA A 82 8.10 22.45 -1.21
CA ALA A 82 9.27 21.79 -1.77
C ALA A 82 9.04 20.29 -2.00
N VAL A 83 9.43 19.81 -3.17
CA VAL A 83 9.40 18.38 -3.55
C VAL A 83 10.71 17.95 -4.19
N ILE A 84 10.97 16.65 -4.19
CA ILE A 84 12.06 16.03 -4.96
C ILE A 84 11.47 15.41 -6.22
N VAL A 85 12.05 15.72 -7.38
CA VAL A 85 11.75 15.08 -8.65
C VAL A 85 13.08 14.73 -9.30
N ASN A 86 13.33 13.45 -9.55
CA ASN A 86 14.56 12.97 -10.19
C ASN A 86 15.82 13.44 -9.45
N ASP A 87 15.78 13.34 -8.12
CA ASP A 87 16.81 13.81 -7.18
C ASP A 87 17.08 15.33 -7.21
N GLU A 88 16.30 16.10 -7.97
CA GLU A 88 16.30 17.57 -7.98
C GLU A 88 15.21 18.11 -7.04
N LYS A 89 15.58 19.08 -6.21
CA LYS A 89 14.62 19.79 -5.36
C LYS A 89 13.93 20.89 -6.16
N LEU A 90 12.62 20.77 -6.29
CA LEU A 90 11.74 21.76 -6.90
C LEU A 90 10.91 22.47 -5.83
N VAL A 91 10.74 23.78 -5.97
CA VAL A 91 10.00 24.59 -4.99
C VAL A 91 8.90 25.34 -5.71
N LEU A 92 7.64 24.99 -5.41
CA LEU A 92 6.49 25.76 -5.84
C LEU A 92 6.23 26.93 -4.88
N ARG A 93 5.59 27.98 -5.37
CA ARG A 93 5.37 29.23 -4.62
C ARG A 93 3.92 29.75 -4.71
N ASP A 94 3.44 30.33 -3.63
CA ASP A 94 2.12 30.98 -3.44
C ASP A 94 2.31 32.36 -2.75
N ASP A 95 3.21 33.18 -3.29
CA ASP A 95 3.65 34.46 -2.72
C ASP A 95 3.45 35.69 -3.63
N GLY A 96 2.78 35.52 -4.77
CA GLY A 96 2.44 36.54 -5.76
C GLY A 96 3.59 36.94 -6.69
N GLU A 97 4.69 36.17 -6.74
CA GLU A 97 5.77 36.41 -7.69
C GLU A 97 6.11 35.16 -8.54
N GLY A 98 6.97 35.33 -9.55
CA GLY A 98 7.54 34.20 -10.30
C GLY A 98 6.55 33.36 -11.11
N GLY A 99 5.38 33.92 -11.45
CA GLY A 99 4.30 33.22 -12.16
C GLY A 99 3.12 32.85 -11.28
N ASP A 100 3.20 33.09 -9.96
CA ASP A 100 2.03 33.04 -9.09
C ASP A 100 1.21 34.32 -9.26
N GLU A 101 -0.08 34.16 -9.57
CA GLU A 101 -0.98 35.27 -9.87
C GLU A 101 -1.48 35.96 -8.60
N LYS A 102 -1.63 35.21 -7.49
CA LYS A 102 -2.22 35.73 -6.26
C LYS A 102 -1.67 35.01 -5.03
N ALA A 103 -0.92 35.75 -4.23
CA ALA A 103 -0.38 35.27 -2.97
C ALA A 103 -1.46 34.74 -2.00
N GLY A 104 -1.22 33.56 -1.43
CA GLY A 104 -2.01 32.96 -0.37
C GLY A 104 -3.36 32.40 -0.82
N ASP A 105 -3.52 32.05 -2.10
CA ASP A 105 -4.77 31.50 -2.64
C ASP A 105 -4.73 29.97 -2.83
N ALA A 106 -3.63 29.35 -2.36
CA ALA A 106 -3.29 27.94 -2.45
C ALA A 106 -3.11 27.41 -3.88
N VAL A 107 -2.89 28.30 -4.86
CA VAL A 107 -2.46 27.97 -6.21
C VAL A 107 -0.95 28.18 -6.31
N PHE A 108 -0.21 27.11 -6.09
CA PHE A 108 1.24 27.17 -6.14
C PHE A 108 1.72 27.11 -7.58
N SER A 109 2.75 27.91 -7.91
CA SER A 109 3.32 27.97 -9.25
C SER A 109 4.80 27.61 -9.29
N ILE A 110 5.28 27.17 -10.45
CA ILE A 110 6.70 26.97 -10.74
C ILE A 110 6.98 27.06 -12.23
N LEU A 111 8.08 27.73 -12.59
CA LEU A 111 8.59 27.78 -13.95
C LEU A 111 9.55 26.63 -14.20
N LEU A 112 9.38 25.97 -15.35
CA LEU A 112 10.13 24.79 -15.75
C LEU A 112 10.64 24.96 -17.18
N LYS A 113 11.80 24.36 -17.47
CA LYS A 113 12.35 24.26 -18.81
C LYS A 113 12.12 22.86 -19.35
N GLU A 114 11.26 22.74 -20.35
CA GLU A 114 10.74 21.47 -20.85
C GLU A 114 10.82 21.37 -22.38
N ASP A 115 10.88 20.15 -22.91
CA ASP A 115 10.68 19.88 -24.34
C ASP A 115 9.18 19.79 -24.63
N ILE A 116 8.61 20.92 -25.07
CA ILE A 116 7.17 21.06 -25.36
C ILE A 116 6.74 20.10 -26.47
N ALA A 117 7.59 19.88 -27.48
CA ALA A 117 7.26 18.99 -28.58
C ALA A 117 7.18 17.54 -28.10
N ARG A 118 8.11 17.12 -27.24
CA ARG A 118 8.05 15.81 -26.58
C ARG A 118 6.84 15.67 -25.69
N PHE A 119 6.56 16.65 -24.83
CA PHE A 119 5.41 16.62 -23.93
C PHE A 119 4.09 16.49 -24.70
N ARG A 120 3.89 17.27 -25.77
CA ARG A 120 2.72 17.15 -26.64
C ARG A 120 2.61 15.76 -27.30
N ARG A 121 3.72 15.23 -27.83
CA ARG A 121 3.75 13.86 -28.40
C ARG A 121 3.33 12.81 -27.38
N GLU A 122 3.75 12.93 -26.12
CA GLU A 122 3.36 12.00 -25.07
C GLU A 122 1.86 12.07 -24.76
N LEU A 123 1.28 13.27 -24.65
CA LEU A 123 -0.17 13.45 -24.45
C LEU A 123 -1.00 12.88 -25.62
N VAL A 124 -0.56 13.13 -26.86
CA VAL A 124 -1.18 12.56 -28.07
C VAL A 124 -1.06 11.04 -28.10
N ASN A 125 0.08 10.48 -27.68
CA ASN A 125 0.25 9.04 -27.56
C ASN A 125 -0.68 8.43 -26.51
N ILE A 126 -0.92 9.12 -25.39
CA ILE A 126 -1.90 8.71 -24.37
C ILE A 126 -3.31 8.71 -24.98
N GLN A 127 -3.72 9.76 -25.69
CA GLN A 127 -5.01 9.77 -26.41
C GLN A 127 -5.14 8.59 -27.39
N LYS A 128 -4.09 8.32 -28.18
CA LYS A 128 -4.08 7.20 -29.12
C LYS A 128 -4.23 5.84 -28.42
N ASN A 129 -3.55 5.66 -27.28
CA ASN A 129 -3.65 4.45 -26.49
C ASN A 129 -5.04 4.26 -25.91
N ILE A 130 -5.64 5.32 -25.35
CA ILE A 130 -7.01 5.32 -24.85
C ILE A 130 -8.00 4.93 -25.94
N ARG A 131 -7.93 5.58 -27.12
CA ARG A 131 -8.79 5.26 -28.27
C ARG A 131 -8.69 3.79 -28.68
N ARG A 132 -7.46 3.25 -28.73
CA ARG A 132 -7.23 1.83 -29.03
C ARG A 132 -7.89 0.94 -27.97
N PHE A 133 -7.74 1.25 -26.69
CA PHE A 133 -8.33 0.48 -25.60
C PHE A 133 -9.85 0.46 -25.65
N LEU A 134 -10.46 1.61 -25.90
CA LEU A 134 -11.91 1.73 -26.07
C LEU A 134 -12.40 0.96 -27.32
N ALA A 135 -11.67 1.01 -28.43
CA ALA A 135 -12.00 0.27 -29.64
C ALA A 135 -11.93 -1.26 -29.43
N GLU A 136 -11.01 -1.72 -28.58
CA GLU A 136 -10.92 -3.12 -28.13
C GLU A 136 -11.97 -3.49 -27.07
N LYS A 137 -12.92 -2.58 -26.77
CA LYS A 137 -13.95 -2.74 -25.73
C LYS A 137 -13.38 -3.04 -24.35
N ARG A 138 -12.16 -2.56 -24.06
CA ARG A 138 -11.56 -2.70 -22.75
C ARG A 138 -12.09 -1.61 -21.83
N ASN A 139 -12.43 -2.00 -20.61
CA ASN A 139 -12.89 -1.06 -19.61
C ASN A 139 -11.70 -0.33 -18.96
N LEU A 140 -11.83 0.99 -18.84
CA LEU A 140 -10.85 1.85 -18.17
C LEU A 140 -11.41 2.30 -16.83
N PHE A 141 -10.65 2.02 -15.79
CA PHE A 141 -11.01 2.33 -14.41
C PHE A 141 -9.92 3.12 -13.73
N LYS A 142 -10.34 4.02 -12.87
CA LYS A 142 -9.49 4.57 -11.83
C LYS A 142 -9.77 3.85 -10.52
N TRP A 143 -8.77 3.86 -9.65
CA TRP A 143 -8.88 3.29 -8.32
C TRP A 143 -9.12 4.41 -7.32
N VAL A 144 -10.30 4.43 -6.72
CA VAL A 144 -10.61 5.29 -5.58
C VAL A 144 -10.50 4.42 -4.34
N ASN A 145 -9.45 4.67 -3.55
CA ASN A 145 -8.99 3.76 -2.51
C ASN A 145 -8.69 2.37 -3.08
N ARG A 146 -9.58 1.40 -2.86
CA ARG A 146 -9.44 0.02 -3.35
C ARG A 146 -10.57 -0.39 -4.29
N SER A 147 -11.50 0.51 -4.58
CA SER A 147 -12.63 0.25 -5.48
C SER A 147 -12.36 0.82 -6.86
N ALA A 148 -12.70 0.06 -7.90
CA ALA A 148 -12.67 0.55 -9.26
C ALA A 148 -13.84 1.50 -9.53
N VAL A 149 -13.60 2.56 -10.29
CA VAL A 149 -14.61 3.53 -10.75
C VAL A 149 -14.39 3.79 -12.24
N SER A 150 -15.47 3.80 -13.03
CA SER A 150 -15.40 4.04 -14.48
C SER A 150 -14.79 5.41 -14.80
N MET A 151 -13.98 5.46 -15.85
CA MET A 151 -13.34 6.69 -16.34
C MET A 151 -14.01 7.31 -17.57
N ASN A 152 -15.18 6.80 -18.00
CA ASN A 152 -15.78 7.17 -19.30
C ASN A 152 -15.90 8.68 -19.52
N GLU A 153 -16.36 9.44 -18.52
CA GLU A 153 -16.51 10.90 -18.63
C GLU A 153 -15.17 11.65 -18.67
N LEU A 154 -14.15 11.17 -17.95
CA LEU A 154 -12.81 11.75 -17.99
C LEU A 154 -12.15 11.51 -19.35
N VAL A 155 -12.30 10.30 -19.88
CA VAL A 155 -11.77 9.91 -21.18
C VAL A 155 -12.39 10.76 -22.30
N LYS A 156 -13.71 10.92 -22.33
CA LYS A 156 -14.40 11.77 -23.32
C LYS A 156 -13.87 13.20 -23.33
N LYS A 157 -13.67 13.79 -22.14
CA LYS A 157 -13.13 15.15 -22.00
C LYS A 157 -11.68 15.26 -22.48
N PHE A 158 -10.86 14.22 -22.24
CA PHE A 158 -9.48 14.24 -22.66
C PHE A 158 -9.31 14.03 -24.17
N GLU A 159 -10.12 13.18 -24.79
CA GLU A 159 -10.06 12.90 -26.23
C GLU A 159 -10.42 14.11 -27.11
N SER A 160 -11.16 15.09 -26.56
CA SER A 160 -11.55 16.31 -27.27
C SER A 160 -10.50 17.43 -27.20
N VAL A 161 -9.43 17.27 -26.41
CA VAL A 161 -8.37 18.28 -26.30
C VAL A 161 -7.44 18.22 -27.52
N ASN A 162 -7.23 19.37 -28.18
CA ASN A 162 -6.22 19.54 -29.21
C ASN A 162 -4.89 20.02 -28.58
N PHE A 163 -3.96 19.10 -28.37
CA PHE A 163 -2.67 19.40 -27.75
C PHE A 163 -1.69 20.17 -28.66
N ASP A 164 -1.88 20.17 -29.97
CA ASP A 164 -1.00 20.88 -30.91
C ASP A 164 -1.16 22.40 -30.80
N THR A 165 -2.35 22.86 -30.41
CA THR A 165 -2.67 24.28 -30.27
C THR A 165 -2.89 24.71 -28.82
N ALA A 166 -2.99 23.77 -27.88
CA ALA A 166 -3.19 24.09 -26.47
C ALA A 166 -2.03 24.92 -25.91
N THR A 167 -2.36 26.10 -25.36
CA THR A 167 -1.45 26.97 -24.60
C THR A 167 -1.56 26.75 -23.11
N ILE A 168 -2.70 26.22 -22.65
CA ILE A 168 -2.99 25.82 -21.27
C ILE A 168 -3.51 24.39 -21.32
N ILE A 169 -2.89 23.51 -20.55
CA ILE A 169 -3.22 22.09 -20.49
C ILE A 169 -3.54 21.75 -19.04
N LYS A 170 -4.80 21.38 -18.79
CA LYS A 170 -5.20 20.82 -17.50
C LYS A 170 -4.77 19.36 -17.44
N ILE A 171 -4.02 19.01 -16.39
CA ILE A 171 -3.48 17.68 -16.18
C ILE A 171 -4.39 16.91 -15.24
N ASP A 172 -5.03 15.87 -15.78
CA ASP A 172 -5.74 14.87 -15.01
C ASP A 172 -4.82 13.66 -14.76
N ARG A 173 -4.58 13.34 -13.48
CA ARG A 173 -3.74 12.21 -13.07
C ARG A 173 -4.23 10.90 -13.65
N ASP A 174 -5.53 10.62 -13.48
CA ASP A 174 -6.10 9.31 -13.80
C ASP A 174 -5.98 9.05 -15.32
N ILE A 175 -6.01 10.12 -16.13
CA ILE A 175 -5.80 10.04 -17.57
C ILE A 175 -4.32 9.98 -17.96
N LEU A 176 -3.47 10.84 -17.38
CA LEU A 176 -2.05 10.89 -17.73
C LEU A 176 -1.35 9.54 -17.46
N PHE A 177 -1.83 8.81 -16.45
CA PHE A 177 -1.27 7.53 -16.02
C PHE A 177 -2.21 6.35 -16.29
N VAL A 178 -3.17 6.50 -17.19
CA VAL A 178 -4.07 5.38 -17.52
C VAL A 178 -3.26 4.20 -18.05
N LYS A 179 -3.43 3.04 -17.39
CA LYS A 179 -2.81 1.77 -17.76
C LYS A 179 -3.83 0.68 -17.83
N ILE A 180 -3.55 -0.28 -18.70
CA ILE A 180 -4.22 -1.56 -18.67
C ILE A 180 -3.36 -2.53 -17.87
N PRO A 181 -3.93 -3.18 -16.86
CA PRO A 181 -3.23 -4.25 -16.16
C PRO A 181 -2.72 -5.30 -17.15
N ASP A 182 -1.43 -5.61 -17.13
CA ASP A 182 -0.84 -6.71 -17.90
C ASP A 182 -1.01 -8.01 -17.09
N PRO A 183 -1.94 -8.92 -17.44
CA PRO A 183 -2.27 -10.06 -16.59
C PRO A 183 -1.05 -10.96 -16.28
N VAL A 184 -0.03 -10.97 -17.14
CA VAL A 184 1.21 -11.72 -16.93
C VAL A 184 1.95 -11.25 -15.68
N LEU A 185 1.92 -9.94 -15.37
CA LEU A 185 2.54 -9.40 -14.16
C LEU A 185 1.89 -9.92 -12.88
N ASN A 186 0.58 -10.23 -12.91
CA ASN A 186 -0.12 -10.71 -11.73
C ASN A 186 0.53 -12.00 -11.20
N ASP A 187 0.73 -12.99 -12.08
CA ASP A 187 1.28 -14.29 -11.72
C ASP A 187 2.81 -14.32 -11.65
N ARG A 188 3.50 -13.43 -12.37
CA ARG A 188 4.97 -13.47 -12.52
C ARG A 188 5.73 -12.43 -11.71
N SER A 189 5.08 -11.37 -11.25
CA SER A 189 5.75 -10.22 -10.63
C SER A 189 5.07 -9.70 -9.37
N LEU A 190 3.78 -9.99 -9.16
CA LEU A 190 3.02 -9.45 -8.03
C LEU A 190 2.66 -10.53 -7.00
N MET A 191 2.15 -11.67 -7.48
CA MET A 191 1.60 -12.74 -6.64
C MET A 191 2.04 -14.11 -7.15
N ILE A 192 3.29 -14.46 -6.85
CA ILE A 192 3.94 -15.62 -7.44
C ILE A 192 3.57 -16.87 -6.63
N THR A 193 2.79 -17.75 -7.25
CA THR A 193 2.25 -18.98 -6.65
C THR A 193 2.55 -20.22 -7.49
N ASP A 194 3.30 -20.08 -8.59
CA ASP A 194 3.66 -21.18 -9.49
C ASP A 194 4.43 -22.28 -8.75
N LEU A 195 3.99 -23.53 -8.91
CA LEU A 195 4.57 -24.68 -8.20
C LEU A 195 6.06 -24.87 -8.51
N LYS A 196 6.52 -24.56 -9.71
CA LYS A 196 7.94 -24.67 -10.06
C LYS A 196 8.79 -23.56 -9.42
N VAL A 197 8.16 -22.60 -8.73
CA VAL A 197 8.81 -21.58 -7.91
C VAL A 197 8.65 -21.93 -6.44
N VAL A 198 7.42 -22.10 -5.96
CA VAL A 198 7.13 -22.29 -4.53
C VAL A 198 7.45 -23.70 -4.02
N GLU A 199 7.79 -24.61 -4.93
CA GLU A 199 8.35 -25.95 -4.64
C GLU A 199 9.66 -26.19 -5.39
N ASP A 200 10.37 -25.13 -5.80
CA ASP A 200 11.70 -25.25 -6.42
C ASP A 200 12.65 -26.03 -5.49
N PRO A 201 13.19 -27.19 -5.90
CA PRO A 201 13.96 -28.05 -5.00
C PRO A 201 15.30 -27.46 -4.56
N THR A 202 15.79 -26.42 -5.25
CA THR A 202 17.04 -25.73 -4.89
C THR A 202 16.80 -24.72 -3.76
N ARG A 203 15.62 -24.09 -3.73
CA ARG A 203 15.29 -22.96 -2.84
C ARG A 203 14.27 -23.29 -1.76
N THR A 204 13.56 -24.39 -1.90
CA THR A 204 12.51 -24.82 -0.97
C THR A 204 12.77 -26.23 -0.48
N PHE A 205 12.01 -26.63 0.54
CA PHE A 205 12.11 -27.93 1.17
C PHE A 205 10.71 -28.43 1.49
N ASN A 206 10.45 -29.70 1.18
CA ASN A 206 9.24 -30.39 1.60
C ASN A 206 9.55 -31.12 2.91
N PRO A 207 9.13 -30.60 4.08
CA PRO A 207 9.42 -31.23 5.35
C PRO A 207 8.71 -32.58 5.49
N CYS A 208 7.70 -32.88 4.68
CA CYS A 208 6.94 -34.12 4.74
C CYS A 208 7.67 -35.30 4.10
N THR A 209 8.23 -35.09 2.90
CA THR A 209 8.94 -36.14 2.15
C THR A 209 10.46 -36.08 2.33
N GLY A 210 10.99 -34.97 2.84
CA GLY A 210 12.42 -34.72 2.88
C GLY A 210 13.03 -34.28 1.54
N ALA A 211 12.20 -33.97 0.54
CA ALA A 211 12.65 -33.54 -0.78
C ALA A 211 13.04 -32.05 -0.80
N GLY A 212 14.02 -31.70 -1.64
CA GLY A 212 14.51 -30.33 -1.83
C GLY A 212 15.69 -29.98 -0.94
N ASN A 213 15.93 -28.69 -0.73
CA ASN A 213 17.07 -28.16 0.01
C ASN A 213 16.62 -27.59 1.37
N PRO A 214 16.97 -28.24 2.50
CA PRO A 214 16.57 -27.77 3.83
C PRO A 214 17.14 -26.39 4.21
N ASN A 215 18.17 -25.92 3.49
CA ASN A 215 18.77 -24.60 3.65
C ASN A 215 18.43 -23.65 2.49
N GLY A 216 17.47 -24.01 1.63
CA GLY A 216 17.09 -23.19 0.49
C GLY A 216 16.57 -21.81 0.92
N SER A 217 16.85 -20.79 0.09
CA SER A 217 16.62 -19.37 0.40
C SER A 217 15.17 -19.01 0.74
N TRP A 218 14.20 -19.83 0.33
CA TRP A 218 12.78 -19.58 0.54
C TRP A 218 12.12 -20.58 1.49
N THR A 219 12.91 -21.36 2.23
CA THR A 219 12.38 -22.22 3.30
C THR A 219 12.02 -21.38 4.52
N PHE A 220 10.96 -21.77 5.24
CA PHE A 220 10.60 -21.17 6.53
C PHE A 220 11.80 -21.17 7.49
N GLY A 221 12.54 -22.29 7.54
CA GLY A 221 13.70 -22.44 8.40
C GLY A 221 14.85 -21.49 8.08
N LYS A 222 15.18 -21.31 6.79
CA LYS A 222 16.21 -20.36 6.38
C LYS A 222 15.83 -18.92 6.72
N LEU A 223 14.60 -18.51 6.42
CA LEU A 223 14.13 -17.16 6.73
C LEU A 223 14.09 -16.88 8.25
N MET A 224 13.67 -17.85 9.07
CA MET A 224 13.77 -17.73 10.54
C MET A 224 15.22 -17.65 11.03
N THR A 225 16.14 -18.34 10.37
CA THR A 225 17.58 -18.27 10.66
C THR A 225 18.15 -16.90 10.34
N ASP A 226 17.78 -16.34 9.18
CA ASP A 226 18.23 -15.02 8.75
C ASP A 226 17.68 -13.91 9.65
N MET A 227 16.43 -14.03 10.09
CA MET A 227 15.82 -13.09 11.05
C MET A 227 16.43 -13.18 12.45
N ALA A 228 16.78 -14.38 12.90
CA ALA A 228 17.46 -14.55 14.18
C ALA A 228 18.87 -13.95 14.16
N ASN A 229 19.57 -14.06 13.02
CA ASN A 229 20.91 -13.56 12.79
C ASN A 229 21.85 -13.87 13.97
N THR A 230 21.94 -15.16 14.32
CA THR A 230 22.67 -15.63 15.50
C THR A 230 24.09 -15.06 15.64
N PRO A 231 24.89 -14.90 14.57
CA PRO A 231 26.21 -14.26 14.70
C PRO A 231 26.17 -12.83 15.27
N ALA A 232 25.11 -12.07 14.98
CA ALA A 232 24.94 -10.70 15.46
C ALA A 232 24.23 -10.62 16.82
N THR A 233 23.37 -11.57 17.15
CA THR A 233 22.44 -11.48 18.30
C THR A 233 22.77 -12.44 19.44
N GLY A 234 23.53 -13.49 19.19
CA GLY A 234 23.71 -14.63 20.11
C GLY A 234 22.46 -15.50 20.29
N VAL A 235 21.30 -15.13 19.71
CA VAL A 235 20.07 -15.92 19.80
C VAL A 235 20.06 -16.97 18.69
N SER A 236 20.03 -18.24 19.07
CA SER A 236 19.90 -19.33 18.11
C SER A 236 18.55 -19.27 17.38
N ALA A 237 18.54 -19.62 16.08
CA ALA A 237 17.32 -19.66 15.29
C ALA A 237 16.23 -20.58 15.88
N GLN A 238 16.65 -21.64 16.59
CA GLN A 238 15.75 -22.50 17.34
C GLN A 238 15.07 -21.77 18.51
N ASN A 239 15.83 -21.03 19.31
CA ASN A 239 15.28 -20.26 20.43
C ASN A 239 14.40 -19.12 19.93
N PHE A 240 14.78 -18.49 18.82
CA PHE A 240 13.98 -17.48 18.14
C PHE A 240 12.60 -18.02 17.72
N ALA A 241 12.54 -19.20 17.09
CA ALA A 241 11.28 -19.85 16.72
C ALA A 241 10.45 -20.31 17.93
N LYS A 242 11.09 -20.88 18.96
CA LYS A 242 10.40 -21.26 20.22
C LYS A 242 9.79 -20.05 20.92
N ALA A 243 10.48 -18.92 20.94
CA ALA A 243 9.98 -17.69 21.57
C ALA A 243 8.71 -17.17 20.90
N TRP A 244 8.59 -17.31 19.57
CA TRP A 244 7.35 -17.03 18.85
C TRP A 244 6.23 -18.02 19.17
N LEU A 245 6.51 -19.33 19.12
CA LEU A 245 5.52 -20.37 19.44
C LEU A 245 4.97 -20.22 20.86
N ASP A 246 5.81 -19.77 21.80
CA ASP A 246 5.42 -19.54 23.20
C ASP A 246 4.38 -18.42 23.38
N LYS A 247 4.28 -17.46 22.44
CA LYS A 247 3.25 -16.41 22.49
C LYS A 247 1.83 -16.98 22.42
N TRP A 248 1.66 -18.10 21.73
CA TRP A 248 0.39 -18.80 21.65
C TRP A 248 0.05 -19.61 22.89
N MET A 249 1.06 -20.00 23.67
CA MET A 249 0.89 -20.82 24.87
C MET A 249 0.42 -20.03 26.08
N ASN A 250 0.48 -18.70 26.02
CA ASN A 250 0.22 -17.81 27.14
C ASN A 250 -0.73 -16.68 26.73
N VAL A 251 -1.53 -16.19 27.68
CA VAL A 251 -2.31 -14.95 27.48
C VAL A 251 -1.34 -13.80 27.22
N GLN A 252 -1.62 -13.01 26.19
CA GLN A 252 -0.89 -11.77 25.93
C GLN A 252 -1.78 -10.58 26.28
N THR A 253 -1.17 -9.47 26.71
CA THR A 253 -1.85 -8.20 26.87
C THR A 253 -1.12 -7.17 26.01
N VAL A 254 -1.81 -6.64 25.01
CA VAL A 254 -1.24 -5.72 24.04
C VAL A 254 -2.13 -4.49 23.98
N ASN A 255 -1.58 -3.32 24.32
CA ASN A 255 -2.34 -2.08 24.40
C ASN A 255 -3.62 -2.21 25.26
N GLY A 256 -3.56 -2.95 26.36
CA GLY A 256 -4.71 -3.26 27.22
C GLY A 256 -5.73 -4.25 26.65
N ASP A 257 -5.63 -4.66 25.37
CA ASP A 257 -6.43 -5.74 24.81
C ASP A 257 -5.87 -7.10 25.28
N ILE A 258 -6.75 -7.90 25.88
CA ILE A 258 -6.41 -9.25 26.36
C ILE A 258 -6.58 -10.22 25.21
N ILE A 259 -5.51 -10.95 24.93
CA ILE A 259 -5.43 -11.92 23.84
C ILE A 259 -5.30 -13.30 24.47
N ALA A 260 -6.34 -14.11 24.35
CA ALA A 260 -6.36 -15.45 24.94
C ALA A 260 -5.26 -16.35 24.34
N ALA A 261 -4.73 -17.26 25.14
CA ALA A 261 -3.83 -18.31 24.65
C ALA A 261 -4.58 -19.25 23.69
N ARG A 262 -3.91 -19.72 22.62
CA ARG A 262 -4.41 -20.78 21.73
C ARG A 262 -3.56 -22.03 21.87
N ILE A 263 -3.68 -22.66 23.02
CA ILE A 263 -2.84 -23.79 23.44
C ILE A 263 -2.95 -25.03 22.53
N ASN A 264 -3.96 -25.12 21.65
CA ASN A 264 -4.05 -26.21 20.67
C ASN A 264 -2.86 -26.25 19.71
N ILE A 265 -2.12 -25.13 19.54
CA ILE A 265 -0.85 -25.10 18.80
C ILE A 265 0.13 -26.17 19.32
N PHE A 266 0.07 -26.48 20.62
CA PHE A 266 0.93 -27.46 21.25
C PHE A 266 0.80 -28.82 20.58
N ASN A 267 -0.40 -29.39 20.58
CA ASN A 267 -0.65 -30.70 19.99
C ASN A 267 -0.65 -30.68 18.46
N ARG A 268 -1.01 -29.55 17.84
CA ARG A 268 -1.21 -29.46 16.39
C ARG A 268 0.05 -29.14 15.60
N LEU A 269 1.00 -28.43 16.18
CA LEU A 269 2.19 -27.93 15.49
C LEU A 269 3.47 -28.22 16.27
N ILE A 270 3.52 -27.89 17.56
CA ILE A 270 4.74 -28.01 18.38
C ILE A 270 5.15 -29.48 18.58
N VAL A 271 4.24 -30.33 19.05
CA VAL A 271 4.53 -31.75 19.32
C VAL A 271 4.94 -32.50 18.06
N PRO A 272 4.21 -32.42 16.91
CA PRO A 272 4.65 -33.04 15.66
C PRO A 272 6.04 -32.60 15.21
N TRP A 273 6.37 -31.31 15.36
CA TRP A 273 7.68 -30.79 15.00
C TRP A 273 8.79 -31.32 15.92
N ILE A 274 8.54 -31.40 17.23
CA ILE A 274 9.49 -32.00 18.19
C ILE A 274 9.74 -33.47 17.87
N ILE A 275 8.69 -34.28 17.65
CA ILE A 275 8.82 -35.70 17.35
C ILE A 275 9.68 -35.90 16.10
N LYS A 276 9.42 -35.12 15.04
CA LYS A 276 10.20 -35.19 13.81
C LYS A 276 11.65 -34.76 14.00
N SER A 277 11.90 -33.83 14.91
CA SER A 277 13.24 -33.33 15.26
C SER A 277 14.03 -34.25 16.19
N ASN A 278 13.38 -35.19 16.86
CA ASN A 278 13.97 -36.07 17.87
C ASN A 278 13.43 -37.50 17.70
N PRO A 279 13.93 -38.27 16.72
CA PRO A 279 13.54 -39.66 16.53
C PRO A 279 13.75 -40.46 17.83
N GLY A 280 12.71 -41.16 18.29
CA GLY A 280 12.77 -42.00 19.49
C GLY A 280 12.22 -41.37 20.77
N ILE A 281 11.87 -40.08 20.79
CA ILE A 281 11.12 -39.50 21.92
C ILE A 281 9.63 -39.89 21.81
N PRO A 282 9.05 -40.61 22.80
CA PRO A 282 7.62 -40.93 22.77
C PRO A 282 6.78 -39.65 22.87
N PRO A 283 5.71 -39.49 22.06
CA PRO A 283 4.85 -38.30 22.10
C PRO A 283 4.33 -37.97 23.51
N ALA A 284 3.98 -39.00 24.30
CA ALA A 284 3.47 -38.86 25.66
C ALA A 284 4.48 -38.24 26.66
N SER A 285 5.78 -38.24 26.34
CA SER A 285 6.82 -37.62 27.18
C SER A 285 7.00 -36.11 26.96
N ILE A 286 6.32 -35.55 25.94
CA ILE A 286 6.36 -34.13 25.61
C ILE A 286 5.16 -33.46 26.26
N THR A 287 5.42 -32.53 27.19
CA THR A 287 4.40 -31.82 27.96
C THR A 287 4.49 -30.32 27.75
N ILE A 288 3.42 -29.59 28.09
CA ILE A 288 3.41 -28.11 28.08
C ILE A 288 4.55 -27.54 28.95
N ALA A 289 4.92 -28.22 30.03
CA ALA A 289 5.99 -27.76 30.92
C ALA A 289 7.39 -27.97 30.33
N ASN A 290 7.62 -29.02 29.54
CA ASN A 290 8.97 -29.42 29.13
C ASN A 290 9.30 -29.20 27.65
N TRP A 291 8.35 -28.86 26.79
CA TRP A 291 8.56 -28.83 25.34
C TRP A 291 9.68 -27.90 24.89
N LYS A 292 9.88 -26.78 25.60
CA LYS A 292 10.97 -25.82 25.33
C LYS A 292 12.36 -26.42 25.52
N THR A 293 12.49 -27.50 26.29
CA THR A 293 13.77 -28.23 26.46
C THR A 293 14.09 -29.14 25.28
N LYS A 294 13.09 -29.49 24.46
CA LYS A 294 13.26 -30.42 23.34
C LYS A 294 13.78 -29.71 22.10
N THR A 295 14.47 -30.43 21.22
CA THR A 295 14.99 -29.84 19.99
C THR A 295 13.88 -29.56 18.99
N ILE A 296 13.88 -28.40 18.32
CA ILE A 296 13.09 -28.16 17.10
C ILE A 296 14.08 -27.83 15.98
N GLN A 297 14.26 -28.75 15.03
CA GLN A 297 15.14 -28.53 13.90
C GLN A 297 14.38 -27.74 12.82
N LEU A 298 14.91 -26.60 12.40
CA LEU A 298 14.20 -25.70 11.48
C LEU A 298 13.91 -26.30 10.10
N LYS A 299 14.71 -27.27 9.64
CA LYS A 299 14.43 -28.03 8.41
C LYS A 299 13.10 -28.81 8.47
N PHE A 300 12.64 -29.17 9.67
CA PHE A 300 11.38 -29.89 9.87
C PHE A 300 10.22 -28.97 10.26
N ALA A 301 10.38 -27.65 10.13
CA ALA A 301 9.30 -26.71 10.39
C ALA A 301 8.08 -27.08 9.53
N PRO A 302 6.88 -27.23 10.12
CA PRO A 302 5.70 -27.76 9.44
C PRO A 302 5.01 -26.68 8.59
N PHE A 303 5.75 -26.08 7.66
CA PHE A 303 5.28 -24.99 6.83
C PHE A 303 5.67 -25.22 5.37
N ARG A 304 4.75 -24.90 4.47
CA ARG A 304 4.95 -24.89 3.02
C ARG A 304 4.87 -23.45 2.50
N LEU A 305 5.75 -23.07 1.59
CA LEU A 305 5.65 -21.79 0.88
C LEU A 305 4.44 -21.82 -0.07
N LEU A 306 3.56 -20.83 0.05
CA LEU A 306 2.37 -20.67 -0.79
C LEU A 306 2.55 -19.57 -1.83
N ALA A 307 3.21 -18.47 -1.45
CA ALA A 307 3.40 -17.33 -2.34
C ALA A 307 4.63 -16.50 -1.99
N ILE A 308 5.23 -15.90 -3.02
CA ILE A 308 6.16 -14.77 -2.90
C ILE A 308 5.44 -13.54 -3.47
N VAL A 309 5.36 -12.47 -2.68
CA VAL A 309 4.49 -11.31 -2.98
C VAL A 309 5.30 -10.03 -3.05
N ASN A 310 5.10 -9.28 -4.13
CA ASN A 310 5.61 -7.92 -4.29
C ASN A 310 4.53 -6.92 -3.85
N ARG A 311 4.87 -6.06 -2.90
CA ARG A 311 4.04 -4.99 -2.37
C ARG A 311 4.74 -3.63 -2.49
N VAL A 312 5.43 -3.38 -3.59
CA VAL A 312 5.98 -2.05 -3.92
C VAL A 312 4.89 -0.96 -4.01
N ASP A 313 3.63 -1.38 -4.15
CA ASP A 313 2.44 -0.50 -4.06
C ASP A 313 2.21 0.12 -2.68
N LEU A 314 2.89 -0.38 -1.64
CA LEU A 314 2.87 0.19 -0.29
C LEU A 314 3.92 1.29 -0.08
N ARG A 315 4.71 1.64 -1.09
CA ARG A 315 5.73 2.68 -0.99
C ARG A 315 5.13 4.05 -0.62
N GLY A 316 5.95 4.86 0.01
CA GLY A 316 5.67 6.29 0.20
C GLY A 316 5.84 7.10 -1.09
N ASN A 317 5.46 8.37 -1.02
CA ASN A 317 5.67 9.32 -2.09
C ASN A 317 7.15 9.74 -2.14
N SER A 318 7.86 9.30 -3.19
CA SER A 318 9.28 9.57 -3.37
C SER A 318 9.65 11.04 -3.46
N GLY A 319 8.68 11.94 -3.70
CA GLY A 319 8.94 13.38 -3.75
C GLY A 319 9.10 14.05 -2.41
N TYR A 320 8.92 13.32 -1.30
CA TYR A 320 9.09 13.86 0.05
C TYR A 320 10.09 13.05 0.88
N GLY A 321 10.80 12.11 0.26
CA GLY A 321 11.67 11.15 0.93
C GLY A 321 11.36 9.72 0.50
N ILE A 322 12.30 8.82 0.77
CA ILE A 322 12.16 7.39 0.51
C ILE A 322 12.67 6.65 1.76
N SER A 323 11.87 6.69 2.81
CA SER A 323 12.02 5.83 3.99
C SER A 323 11.19 4.54 3.85
N ASN A 324 10.22 4.52 2.93
CA ASN A 324 9.35 3.39 2.64
C ASN A 324 9.31 3.08 1.13
N ALA A 325 10.05 2.04 0.71
CA ALA A 325 10.06 1.53 -0.66
C ALA A 325 9.05 0.39 -0.92
N GLY A 326 8.08 0.21 -0.03
CA GLY A 326 7.12 -0.88 -0.04
C GLY A 326 7.67 -2.16 0.60
N GLU A 327 7.03 -3.28 0.30
CA GLU A 327 7.33 -4.55 0.97
C GLU A 327 7.55 -5.73 0.01
N GLY A 328 8.33 -6.71 0.48
CA GLY A 328 8.39 -8.05 -0.07
C GLY A 328 7.86 -9.05 0.95
N ARG A 329 7.11 -10.08 0.52
CA ARG A 329 6.54 -11.06 1.46
C ARG A 329 6.75 -12.50 1.05
N PHE A 330 6.86 -13.35 2.06
CA PHE A 330 6.73 -14.79 1.94
C PHE A 330 5.50 -15.24 2.72
N VAL A 331 4.60 -15.97 2.07
CA VAL A 331 3.41 -16.52 2.71
C VAL A 331 3.54 -18.01 2.83
N PHE A 332 3.48 -18.52 4.06
CA PHE A 332 3.53 -19.94 4.37
C PHE A 332 2.17 -20.44 4.85
N GLY A 333 1.85 -21.69 4.52
CA GLY A 333 0.73 -22.43 5.10
C GLY A 333 1.25 -23.46 6.11
N ALA A 334 0.62 -23.53 7.29
CA ALA A 334 0.95 -24.55 8.29
C ALA A 334 0.43 -25.93 7.84
N LEU A 335 1.18 -26.96 8.20
CA LEU A 335 0.91 -28.36 7.86
C LEU A 335 0.58 -29.16 9.13
N GLY A 336 -0.37 -30.08 9.02
CA GLY A 336 -0.61 -31.12 10.02
C GLY A 336 0.43 -32.24 9.95
N SER A 337 0.39 -33.16 10.93
CA SER A 337 1.25 -34.36 10.94
C SER A 337 1.00 -35.30 9.76
N ASN A 338 -0.19 -35.25 9.18
CA ASN A 338 -0.58 -35.96 7.96
C ASN A 338 -0.14 -35.24 6.67
N CYS A 339 0.61 -34.14 6.77
CA CYS A 339 1.13 -33.39 5.64
C CYS A 339 0.08 -32.72 4.75
N LEU A 340 -1.16 -32.63 5.25
CA LEU A 340 -2.20 -31.78 4.69
C LEU A 340 -2.16 -30.41 5.39
N PRO A 341 -2.73 -29.36 4.78
CA PRO A 341 -2.89 -28.07 5.43
C PRO A 341 -3.56 -28.20 6.80
N LEU A 342 -3.07 -27.45 7.78
CA LEU A 342 -3.53 -27.57 9.16
C LEU A 342 -5.01 -27.15 9.29
N ASN A 343 -5.86 -28.14 9.61
CA ASN A 343 -7.33 -28.18 9.50
C ASN A 343 -7.89 -28.05 8.09
N ALA A 344 -8.93 -28.82 7.77
CA ALA A 344 -9.62 -28.66 6.51
C ALA A 344 -10.65 -27.50 6.55
N PRO A 345 -10.71 -26.69 5.49
CA PRO A 345 -9.61 -26.38 4.54
C PRO A 345 -8.55 -25.47 5.19
N GLY A 346 -7.25 -25.66 4.99
CA GLY A 346 -6.14 -25.05 5.77
C GLY A 346 -6.36 -23.62 6.27
N LYS A 347 -6.48 -23.39 7.58
CA LYS A 347 -6.76 -22.06 8.15
C LYS A 347 -5.66 -21.54 9.07
N PHE A 348 -4.42 -21.70 8.64
CA PHE A 348 -3.29 -21.11 9.34
C PHE A 348 -2.21 -20.74 8.33
N THR A 349 -2.11 -19.44 8.04
CA THR A 349 -0.99 -18.86 7.30
C THR A 349 -0.07 -18.07 8.21
N VAL A 350 1.22 -18.07 7.86
CA VAL A 350 2.26 -17.24 8.47
C VAL A 350 2.89 -16.42 7.36
N ILE A 351 2.90 -15.10 7.53
CA ILE A 351 3.38 -14.15 6.54
C ILE A 351 4.59 -13.44 7.12
N PHE A 352 5.72 -13.51 6.44
CA PHE A 352 6.87 -12.66 6.73
C PHE A 352 6.80 -11.45 5.81
N GLU A 353 6.67 -10.25 6.40
CA GLU A 353 6.50 -8.99 5.68
C GLU A 353 7.75 -8.13 5.90
N TYR A 354 8.56 -7.99 4.86
CA TYR A 354 9.85 -7.32 4.90
C TYR A 354 9.75 -5.92 4.29
N ALA A 355 10.37 -4.93 4.93
CA ALA A 355 10.65 -3.67 4.26
C ALA A 355 11.63 -3.91 3.12
N VAL A 356 11.42 -3.20 2.02
CA VAL A 356 12.37 -3.11 0.91
C VAL A 356 13.41 -2.03 1.25
N PRO A 357 14.70 -2.35 1.42
CA PRO A 357 15.71 -1.38 1.84
C PRO A 357 16.23 -0.57 0.63
N LYS A 358 15.39 0.32 0.08
CA LYS A 358 15.74 1.29 -0.95
C LYS A 358 15.41 2.68 -0.44
N ASN A 359 16.29 3.64 -0.70
CA ASN A 359 16.22 4.98 -0.12
C ASN A 359 16.48 6.11 -1.13
N THR A 360 16.60 5.78 -2.42
CA THR A 360 16.74 6.76 -3.51
C THR A 360 15.81 6.40 -4.66
N CYS A 361 15.45 7.39 -5.48
CA CYS A 361 14.53 7.17 -6.59
C CYS A 361 15.11 6.16 -7.59
N ALA A 362 16.41 6.31 -7.92
CA ALA A 362 17.12 5.41 -8.83
C ALA A 362 17.13 3.95 -8.35
N THR A 363 17.39 3.71 -7.06
CA THR A 363 17.45 2.34 -6.51
C THR A 363 16.06 1.71 -6.38
N LEU A 364 15.04 2.51 -6.07
CA LEU A 364 13.64 2.08 -6.07
C LEU A 364 13.14 1.73 -7.48
N ASN A 365 13.42 2.58 -8.48
CA ASN A 365 13.04 2.31 -9.88
C ASN A 365 13.77 1.06 -10.41
N THR A 366 15.06 0.90 -10.09
CA THR A 366 15.82 -0.32 -10.44
C THR A 366 15.18 -1.58 -9.82
N TYR A 367 14.78 -1.52 -8.55
CA TYR A 367 14.09 -2.62 -7.88
C TYR A 367 12.74 -2.93 -8.54
N ALA A 368 11.95 -1.91 -8.88
CA ALA A 368 10.69 -2.08 -9.62
C ALA A 368 10.90 -2.70 -11.01
N GLN A 369 11.95 -2.28 -11.72
CA GLN A 369 12.32 -2.82 -13.03
C GLN A 369 12.69 -4.31 -12.93
N GLN A 370 13.41 -4.73 -11.89
CA GLN A 370 13.73 -6.15 -11.68
C GLN A 370 12.46 -7.00 -11.56
N TRP A 371 11.44 -6.52 -10.84
CA TRP A 371 10.14 -7.20 -10.78
C TRP A 371 9.42 -7.21 -12.14
N MET A 372 9.43 -6.10 -12.88
CA MET A 372 8.85 -6.02 -14.22
C MET A 372 9.51 -7.01 -15.19
N ASP A 373 10.84 -7.16 -15.11
CA ASP A 373 11.62 -8.04 -15.99
C ASP A 373 11.31 -9.53 -15.81
N LEU A 374 10.73 -9.93 -14.66
CA LEU A 374 10.29 -11.30 -14.44
C LEU A 374 9.19 -11.72 -15.42
N LYS A 375 8.37 -10.78 -15.91
CA LYS A 375 7.28 -11.08 -16.85
C LYS A 375 7.75 -11.74 -18.13
N THR A 376 8.97 -11.42 -18.56
CA THR A 376 9.62 -11.95 -19.77
C THR A 376 10.20 -13.36 -19.58
N LYS A 377 10.24 -13.87 -18.36
CA LYS A 377 10.83 -15.17 -18.01
C LYS A 377 9.74 -16.16 -17.65
N VAL A 378 10.01 -17.44 -17.88
CA VAL A 378 9.07 -18.54 -17.56
C VAL A 378 9.23 -18.93 -16.09
N PRO A 379 8.19 -18.85 -15.25
CA PRO A 379 8.24 -19.33 -13.87
C PRO A 379 8.80 -20.76 -13.76
N GLY A 380 9.69 -20.99 -12.80
CA GLY A 380 10.34 -22.28 -12.61
C GLY A 380 11.56 -22.56 -13.47
N SER A 381 11.83 -21.73 -14.49
CA SER A 381 13.11 -21.79 -15.19
C SER A 381 14.24 -21.32 -14.27
N ALA A 382 15.46 -21.81 -14.50
CA ALA A 382 16.64 -21.32 -13.78
C ALA A 382 16.79 -19.79 -13.89
N ALA A 383 16.54 -19.22 -15.08
CA ALA A 383 16.59 -17.78 -15.31
C ALA A 383 15.57 -17.01 -14.45
N TYR A 384 14.32 -17.50 -14.34
CA TYR A 384 13.30 -16.88 -13.52
C TYR A 384 13.63 -17.02 -12.03
N ASN A 385 13.90 -18.24 -11.55
CA ASN A 385 14.10 -18.50 -10.12
C ASN A 385 15.38 -17.83 -9.60
N ASN A 386 16.45 -17.76 -10.42
CA ASN A 386 17.66 -17.00 -10.07
C ASN A 386 17.38 -15.50 -9.96
N ALA A 387 16.64 -14.92 -10.92
CA ALA A 387 16.28 -13.51 -10.89
C ALA A 387 15.37 -13.16 -9.70
N LEU A 388 14.35 -13.98 -9.44
CA LEU A 388 13.47 -13.80 -8.29
C LEU A 388 14.25 -13.91 -6.97
N GLN A 389 15.18 -14.86 -6.86
CA GLN A 389 15.99 -14.98 -5.65
C GLN A 389 16.87 -13.75 -5.44
N ALA A 390 17.52 -13.25 -6.50
CA ALA A 390 18.31 -12.02 -6.43
C ALA A 390 17.48 -10.80 -6.01
N ILE A 391 16.18 -10.79 -6.32
CA ILE A 391 15.25 -9.77 -5.82
C ILE A 391 14.95 -10.00 -4.34
N THR A 392 14.59 -11.23 -3.94
CA THR A 392 14.23 -11.51 -2.54
C THR A 392 15.38 -11.37 -1.57
N ASP A 393 16.60 -11.70 -1.98
CA ASP A 393 17.80 -11.63 -1.15
C ASP A 393 18.10 -10.17 -0.72
N GLN A 394 17.63 -9.17 -1.49
CA GLN A 394 17.79 -7.75 -1.15
C GLN A 394 17.00 -7.34 0.10
N PHE A 395 16.01 -8.11 0.53
CA PHE A 395 15.24 -7.81 1.75
C PHE A 395 15.22 -8.97 2.75
N ALA A 396 15.33 -10.22 2.31
CA ALA A 396 15.17 -11.38 3.18
C ALA A 396 16.46 -11.83 3.87
N ALA A 397 17.62 -11.51 3.29
CA ALA A 397 18.91 -11.96 3.80
C ALA A 397 19.22 -11.36 5.18
N ALA A 398 20.00 -12.10 5.99
CA ALA A 398 20.51 -11.60 7.26
C ALA A 398 21.31 -10.30 7.03
N GLY A 399 21.03 -9.26 7.83
CA GLY A 399 21.68 -7.95 7.71
C GLY A 399 21.04 -7.00 6.68
N ALA A 400 20.09 -7.45 5.85
CA ALA A 400 19.44 -6.59 4.85
C ALA A 400 18.66 -5.40 5.44
N GLY A 401 18.30 -5.46 6.73
CA GLY A 401 17.60 -4.40 7.44
C GLY A 401 18.50 -3.31 8.04
N GLY A 402 19.83 -3.44 7.94
CA GLY A 402 20.77 -2.48 8.52
C GLY A 402 20.58 -2.33 10.03
N ASN A 403 20.12 -1.15 10.47
CA ASN A 403 19.93 -0.82 11.89
C ASN A 403 18.64 -1.36 12.52
N LYS A 404 17.77 -2.03 11.74
CA LYS A 404 16.57 -2.69 12.29
C LYS A 404 16.97 -3.83 13.25
N PRO A 405 16.09 -4.23 14.19
CA PRO A 405 16.38 -5.31 15.12
C PRO A 405 16.92 -6.56 14.42
N ASN A 406 18.00 -7.12 14.98
CA ASN A 406 18.76 -8.26 14.45
C ASN A 406 19.37 -8.04 13.05
N GLY A 407 19.38 -6.81 12.53
CA GLY A 407 19.73 -6.52 11.14
C GLY A 407 18.74 -7.08 10.12
N SER A 408 17.57 -7.55 10.56
CA SER A 408 16.52 -8.09 9.69
C SER A 408 15.69 -6.95 9.09
N SER A 409 15.38 -7.01 7.79
CA SER A 409 14.48 -6.01 7.20
C SER A 409 12.99 -6.25 7.52
N LEU A 410 12.66 -7.32 8.25
CA LEU A 410 11.29 -7.65 8.65
C LEU A 410 10.60 -6.43 9.29
N ASN A 411 9.45 -6.04 8.75
CA ASN A 411 8.55 -5.10 9.41
C ASN A 411 7.72 -5.86 10.46
N GLN A 412 7.05 -6.93 10.03
CA GLN A 412 6.24 -7.77 10.89
C GLN A 412 6.15 -9.22 10.39
N LEU A 413 5.92 -10.13 11.33
CA LEU A 413 5.35 -11.45 11.07
C LEU A 413 3.85 -11.36 11.38
N ARG A 414 3.00 -11.78 10.44
CA ARG A 414 1.56 -11.89 10.66
C ARG A 414 1.08 -13.32 10.56
N THR A 415 0.13 -13.69 11.41
CA THR A 415 -0.52 -14.99 11.34
C THR A 415 -2.00 -14.80 11.11
N ASN A 416 -2.60 -15.57 10.21
CA ASN A 416 -4.04 -15.62 9.98
C ASN A 416 -4.52 -17.03 10.32
N GLU A 417 -5.32 -17.15 11.37
CA GLU A 417 -5.46 -18.38 12.15
C GLU A 417 -6.92 -18.63 12.60
N LEU A 418 -7.44 -19.81 12.19
CA LEU A 418 -8.64 -20.48 12.72
C LEU A 418 -8.40 -21.98 13.03
N ALA A 419 -7.22 -22.50 12.72
CA ALA A 419 -6.89 -23.92 12.86
C ALA A 419 -6.52 -24.36 14.28
N ILE A 420 -6.15 -23.44 15.18
CA ILE A 420 -5.78 -23.70 16.57
C ILE A 420 -6.71 -23.00 17.58
N GLY A 421 -7.69 -22.22 17.12
CA GLY A 421 -8.73 -21.65 17.97
C GLY A 421 -9.87 -21.01 17.19
N ASN A 422 -10.97 -20.75 17.91
CA ASN A 422 -12.08 -19.93 17.42
C ASN A 422 -12.27 -18.76 18.39
N PRO A 423 -12.68 -17.57 17.91
CA PRO A 423 -13.00 -17.22 16.51
C PRO A 423 -11.77 -17.08 15.59
N TRP A 424 -11.93 -16.54 14.38
CA TRP A 424 -10.76 -16.23 13.54
C TRP A 424 -9.94 -15.11 14.19
N GLU A 425 -8.62 -15.28 14.23
CA GLU A 425 -7.70 -14.21 14.63
C GLU A 425 -6.61 -14.00 13.61
N LEU A 426 -6.30 -12.72 13.38
CA LEU A 426 -5.00 -12.32 12.86
C LEU A 426 -4.21 -11.61 13.95
N ARG A 427 -2.95 -12.02 14.12
CA ARG A 427 -2.01 -11.48 15.11
C ARG A 427 -0.75 -11.00 14.43
N GLU A 428 -0.10 -10.02 15.05
CA GLU A 428 1.10 -9.38 14.54
C GLU A 428 2.25 -9.47 15.54
N PHE A 429 3.44 -9.76 15.02
CA PHE A 429 4.64 -9.92 15.82
C PHE A 429 5.80 -9.12 15.22
N LYS A 430 6.57 -8.45 16.08
CA LYS A 430 7.79 -7.72 15.69
C LYS A 430 8.98 -8.26 16.46
N ILE A 431 10.17 -8.12 15.89
CA ILE A 431 11.41 -8.46 16.58
C ILE A 431 11.67 -7.40 17.65
N ASN A 432 11.75 -7.81 18.90
CA ASN A 432 12.11 -6.93 20.00
C ASN A 432 13.62 -6.68 19.97
N ALA A 433 14.03 -5.41 19.96
CA ALA A 433 15.44 -5.01 19.85
C ALA A 433 16.31 -5.41 21.05
N VAL A 434 15.70 -5.62 22.23
CA VAL A 434 16.39 -5.95 23.48
C VAL A 434 16.52 -7.46 23.64
N SER A 435 15.42 -8.20 23.47
CA SER A 435 15.44 -9.66 23.63
C SER A 435 15.91 -10.39 22.38
N HIS A 436 16.00 -9.69 21.24
CA HIS A 436 16.29 -10.26 19.92
C HIS A 436 15.33 -11.37 19.46
N THR A 437 14.14 -11.43 20.06
CA THR A 437 13.08 -12.43 19.76
C THR A 437 11.76 -11.76 19.40
N PHE A 438 10.79 -12.53 18.89
CA PHE A 438 9.46 -12.01 18.62
C PHE A 438 8.69 -11.58 19.87
N THR A 439 7.99 -10.46 19.76
CA THR A 439 6.94 -10.03 20.67
C THR A 439 5.65 -9.79 19.91
N GLU A 440 4.50 -10.11 20.52
CA GLU A 440 3.20 -9.75 19.97
C GLU A 440 3.00 -8.24 20.13
N VAL A 441 2.42 -7.59 19.12
CA VAL A 441 2.18 -6.15 19.06
C VAL A 441 0.75 -5.88 18.56
N THR A 442 0.33 -4.62 18.60
CA THR A 442 -0.97 -4.22 18.06
C THR A 442 -1.05 -4.53 16.57
N VAL A 443 -2.24 -4.91 16.09
CA VAL A 443 -2.47 -5.05 14.64
C VAL A 443 -2.74 -3.67 14.06
N ALA A 444 -1.92 -3.27 13.09
CA ALA A 444 -2.03 -1.95 12.49
C ALA A 444 -3.40 -1.72 11.81
N GLN A 445 -3.94 -0.50 11.90
CA GLN A 445 -5.33 -0.09 11.56
C GLN A 445 -6.47 -0.78 12.31
N GLU A 446 -6.24 -1.80 13.14
CA GLU A 446 -7.32 -2.60 13.74
C GLU A 446 -7.69 -2.06 15.12
N PRO A 447 -8.86 -1.45 15.34
CA PRO A 447 -9.30 -1.11 16.69
C PRO A 447 -9.55 -2.38 17.52
N ALA A 448 -9.53 -2.25 18.85
CA ALA A 448 -9.94 -3.35 19.72
C ALA A 448 -11.41 -3.70 19.50
N LYS A 449 -11.73 -5.00 19.41
CA LYS A 449 -13.07 -5.46 19.04
C LYS A 449 -14.20 -4.91 19.92
N ILE A 450 -13.89 -4.54 21.17
CA ILE A 450 -14.84 -4.00 22.16
C ILE A 450 -15.59 -2.74 21.70
N PHE A 451 -15.12 -2.08 20.65
CA PHE A 451 -15.73 -0.88 20.06
C PHE A 451 -16.73 -1.17 18.94
N ASN A 452 -16.73 -2.39 18.39
CA ASN A 452 -17.57 -2.75 17.25
C ASN A 452 -18.92 -3.30 17.72
N ARG A 453 -20.05 -2.80 17.18
CA ARG A 453 -21.37 -3.37 17.49
C ARG A 453 -21.52 -4.84 17.05
N ARG A 454 -20.70 -5.27 16.07
CA ARG A 454 -20.70 -6.63 15.50
C ARG A 454 -19.85 -7.61 16.31
N ALA A 455 -19.24 -7.19 17.41
CA ALA A 455 -18.49 -8.08 18.30
C ALA A 455 -19.43 -8.98 19.13
N PHE A 456 -18.90 -10.09 19.67
CA PHE A 456 -19.56 -10.93 20.66
C PHE A 456 -18.74 -10.99 21.97
N PRO A 457 -19.36 -10.66 23.12
CA PRO A 457 -20.65 -9.96 23.24
C PRO A 457 -20.62 -8.59 22.54
N ALA A 458 -21.80 -8.07 22.18
CA ALA A 458 -21.90 -6.77 21.50
C ALA A 458 -21.29 -5.64 22.34
N ALA A 459 -20.59 -4.72 21.66
CA ALA A 459 -20.04 -3.53 22.30
C ALA A 459 -21.13 -2.73 23.04
N SER A 460 -20.80 -2.19 24.21
CA SER A 460 -21.68 -1.26 24.92
C SER A 460 -21.95 0.00 24.08
N LEU A 461 -23.06 0.70 24.33
CA LEU A 461 -23.37 1.95 23.63
C LEU A 461 -22.26 3.01 23.80
N ALA A 462 -21.61 3.06 24.96
CA ALA A 462 -20.49 3.94 25.22
C ALA A 462 -19.29 3.62 24.29
N ASN A 463 -18.94 2.34 24.15
CA ASN A 463 -17.86 1.92 23.25
C ASN A 463 -18.20 2.17 21.77
N GLN A 464 -19.44 1.92 21.36
CA GLN A 464 -19.89 2.24 20.00
C GLN A 464 -19.82 3.75 19.73
N THR A 465 -20.12 4.58 20.73
CA THR A 465 -19.99 6.06 20.64
C THR A 465 -18.54 6.48 20.41
N ILE A 466 -17.57 5.81 21.03
CA ILE A 466 -16.14 6.09 20.80
C ILE A 466 -15.74 5.78 19.35
N LEU A 467 -16.17 4.63 18.82
CA LEU A 467 -15.93 4.27 17.42
C LEU A 467 -16.54 5.29 16.45
N ALA A 468 -17.83 5.62 16.64
CA ALA A 468 -18.52 6.59 15.80
C ALA A 468 -17.87 7.97 15.87
N LYS A 469 -17.50 8.44 17.08
CA LYS A 469 -16.78 9.69 17.26
C LYS A 469 -15.46 9.69 16.52
N TYR A 470 -14.69 8.60 16.59
CA TYR A 470 -13.43 8.49 15.85
C TYR A 470 -13.66 8.63 14.34
N VAL A 471 -14.56 7.83 13.77
CA VAL A 471 -14.81 7.84 12.31
C VAL A 471 -15.37 9.18 11.84
N ASN A 472 -16.32 9.76 12.56
CA ASN A 472 -16.91 11.05 12.19
C ASN A 472 -15.93 12.22 12.36
N THR A 473 -15.06 12.20 13.39
CA THR A 473 -14.03 13.24 13.59
C THR A 473 -12.99 13.20 12.48
N ASN A 474 -12.63 12.00 12.02
CA ASN A 474 -11.61 11.78 10.99
C ASN A 474 -12.23 11.54 9.61
N GLU A 475 -13.48 11.96 9.36
CA GLU A 475 -14.21 11.63 8.13
C GLU A 475 -13.43 12.03 6.86
N GLY A 476 -12.92 13.27 6.81
CA GLY A 476 -12.14 13.76 5.68
C GLY A 476 -10.86 12.93 5.46
N ASP A 477 -10.13 12.66 6.54
CA ASP A 477 -8.88 11.88 6.46
C ASP A 477 -9.15 10.43 6.04
N ILE A 478 -10.27 9.84 6.48
CA ILE A 478 -10.71 8.50 6.09
C ILE A 478 -11.11 8.44 4.62
N LEU A 479 -11.89 9.41 4.13
CA LEU A 479 -12.26 9.50 2.72
C LEU A 479 -11.03 9.61 1.81
N ASN A 480 -10.00 10.34 2.28
CA ASN A 480 -8.72 10.52 1.62
C ASN A 480 -7.70 9.39 1.89
N ASN A 481 -8.09 8.37 2.66
CA ASN A 481 -7.23 7.27 3.11
C ASN A 481 -5.89 7.74 3.74
N SER A 482 -5.96 8.83 4.48
CA SER A 482 -4.83 9.59 5.01
C SER A 482 -4.71 9.56 6.54
N TYR A 483 -5.37 8.59 7.17
CA TYR A 483 -5.45 8.43 8.63
C TYR A 483 -4.64 7.23 9.15
N THR A 484 -4.51 7.13 10.47
CA THR A 484 -4.02 5.94 11.18
C THR A 484 -4.81 5.77 12.46
N VAL A 485 -5.30 4.56 12.72
CA VAL A 485 -5.94 4.24 14.00
C VAL A 485 -4.92 4.39 15.14
N PRO A 486 -5.12 5.33 16.08
CA PRO A 486 -4.14 5.60 17.12
C PRO A 486 -4.19 4.54 18.22
N ALA A 487 -3.08 4.38 18.95
CA ALA A 487 -3.02 3.50 20.12
C ALA A 487 -4.09 3.86 21.17
N SER A 488 -4.40 5.15 21.35
CA SER A 488 -5.44 5.64 22.26
C SER A 488 -6.33 6.67 21.59
N PHE A 489 -7.62 6.69 21.92
CA PHE A 489 -8.57 7.71 21.48
C PHE A 489 -9.62 7.97 22.56
N SER A 490 -9.99 9.23 22.79
CA SER A 490 -10.94 9.63 23.85
C SER A 490 -10.60 9.07 25.23
N GLY A 491 -9.32 9.05 25.60
CA GLY A 491 -8.84 8.63 26.93
C GLY A 491 -8.79 7.12 27.17
N VAL A 492 -9.07 6.29 26.15
CA VAL A 492 -9.00 4.82 26.25
C VAL A 492 -8.03 4.24 25.23
N ASN A 493 -7.51 3.04 25.49
CA ASN A 493 -6.77 2.27 24.49
C ASN A 493 -7.71 1.88 23.35
N PHE A 494 -7.36 2.25 22.13
CA PHE A 494 -8.22 2.13 20.96
C PHE A 494 -7.74 1.06 19.98
N LEU A 495 -6.44 1.01 19.68
CA LEU A 495 -5.86 0.00 18.77
C LEU A 495 -5.79 -1.38 19.43
N GLY A 496 -6.19 -2.42 18.71
CA GLY A 496 -6.30 -3.80 19.20
C GLY A 496 -5.01 -4.61 19.06
N GLY A 497 -4.88 -5.64 19.91
CA GLY A 497 -3.77 -6.59 19.85
C GLY A 497 -3.96 -7.71 18.82
N LYS A 498 -5.18 -7.86 18.31
CA LYS A 498 -5.60 -8.89 17.36
C LYS A 498 -6.70 -8.35 16.47
N ALA A 499 -6.72 -8.77 15.21
CA ALA A 499 -7.94 -8.69 14.41
C ALA A 499 -8.79 -9.91 14.71
N HIS A 500 -10.10 -9.71 14.88
CA HIS A 500 -10.97 -10.73 15.44
C HIS A 500 -12.28 -10.79 14.68
N THR A 501 -12.50 -11.90 13.97
CA THR A 501 -13.66 -12.08 13.12
C THR A 501 -14.47 -13.30 13.54
N GLU A 502 -15.70 -13.06 13.98
CA GLU A 502 -16.61 -14.11 14.45
C GLU A 502 -17.44 -14.72 13.33
N THR A 503 -17.75 -13.95 12.29
CA THR A 503 -18.53 -14.42 11.15
C THR A 503 -17.96 -13.94 9.82
N PRO A 504 -18.16 -14.70 8.73
CA PRO A 504 -17.84 -14.32 7.36
C PRO A 504 -18.29 -12.91 6.96
N GLY A 505 -19.38 -12.41 7.56
CA GLY A 505 -19.95 -11.09 7.31
C GLY A 505 -19.53 -10.01 8.30
N HIS A 506 -18.42 -10.14 9.02
CA HIS A 506 -17.95 -9.11 9.95
C HIS A 506 -17.52 -7.83 9.22
N PHE A 507 -17.89 -6.69 9.77
CA PHE A 507 -17.44 -5.37 9.32
C PHE A 507 -17.44 -4.43 10.52
N TRP A 508 -16.73 -3.31 10.40
CA TRP A 508 -16.75 -2.25 11.40
C TRP A 508 -17.93 -1.35 11.20
N ASP A 509 -18.76 -1.32 12.23
CA ASP A 509 -19.85 -0.36 12.33
C ASP A 509 -20.06 -0.03 13.81
N ALA A 510 -20.60 1.15 14.06
CA ALA A 510 -21.11 1.54 15.35
C ALA A 510 -22.63 1.28 15.34
N SER A 511 -23.48 2.18 15.83
CA SER A 511 -24.93 2.01 15.84
C SER A 511 -25.55 1.96 14.43
N VAL A 512 -26.65 1.21 14.30
CA VAL A 512 -27.58 1.28 13.13
C VAL A 512 -28.61 2.39 13.26
N THR A 513 -28.82 2.90 14.47
CA THR A 513 -29.77 3.97 14.78
C THR A 513 -29.03 5.31 14.82
N THR A 514 -29.60 6.33 14.16
CA THR A 514 -29.10 7.71 14.18
C THR A 514 -28.93 8.22 15.61
N GLY A 515 -27.79 8.87 15.89
CA GLY A 515 -27.44 9.42 17.20
C GLY A 515 -25.92 9.52 17.38
N PRO A 516 -25.42 9.80 18.59
CA PRO A 516 -23.99 9.96 18.87
C PRO A 516 -23.13 8.73 18.53
N ALA A 517 -23.72 7.54 18.57
CA ALA A 517 -23.08 6.29 18.20
C ALA A 517 -23.23 5.93 16.71
N PHE A 518 -23.77 6.81 15.86
CA PHE A 518 -23.96 6.54 14.44
C PHE A 518 -22.80 7.11 13.61
N ILE A 519 -22.22 6.30 12.72
CA ILE A 519 -21.29 6.81 11.71
C ILE A 519 -22.10 7.43 10.57
N THR A 520 -21.94 8.73 10.34
CA THR A 520 -22.81 9.53 9.46
C THR A 520 -22.53 9.30 7.98
N ASN A 521 -21.25 9.18 7.61
CA ASN A 521 -20.85 9.03 6.22
C ASN A 521 -20.65 7.55 5.86
N ASN A 522 -21.44 7.07 4.91
CA ASN A 522 -21.43 5.67 4.47
C ASN A 522 -20.09 5.25 3.86
N ASN A 523 -19.45 6.13 3.10
CA ASN A 523 -18.17 5.86 2.46
C ASN A 523 -17.05 5.85 3.50
N ALA A 524 -17.06 6.78 4.46
CA ALA A 524 -16.08 6.80 5.53
C ALA A 524 -16.16 5.51 6.38
N ARG A 525 -17.36 5.05 6.73
CA ARG A 525 -17.53 3.75 7.42
C ARG A 525 -16.97 2.59 6.59
N HIS A 526 -17.27 2.53 5.29
CA HIS A 526 -16.76 1.46 4.42
C HIS A 526 -15.24 1.48 4.35
N ILE A 527 -14.64 2.62 4.04
CA ILE A 527 -13.18 2.74 3.90
C ILE A 527 -12.50 2.41 5.23
N PHE A 528 -13.01 2.91 6.35
CA PHE A 528 -12.52 2.57 7.67
C PHE A 528 -12.52 1.06 7.91
N SER A 529 -13.67 0.42 7.69
CA SER A 529 -13.87 -1.01 7.86
C SER A 529 -12.99 -1.86 6.93
N LEU A 530 -12.92 -1.51 5.63
CA LEU A 530 -12.14 -2.22 4.62
C LEU A 530 -10.63 -2.15 4.88
N ASN A 531 -10.15 -1.10 5.53
CA ASN A 531 -8.73 -0.95 5.86
C ASN A 531 -8.32 -1.68 7.15
N THR A 532 -9.27 -2.20 7.92
CA THR A 532 -8.98 -3.10 9.04
C THR A 532 -8.77 -4.53 8.53
N CYS A 533 -8.00 -5.34 9.26
CA CYS A 533 -7.79 -6.73 8.90
C CYS A 533 -9.11 -7.53 9.02
N SER A 534 -9.85 -7.34 10.11
CA SER A 534 -11.11 -8.08 10.34
C SER A 534 -12.21 -7.69 9.36
N GLY A 535 -12.34 -6.42 8.98
CA GLY A 535 -13.31 -5.95 8.00
C GLY A 535 -12.97 -6.39 6.57
N CYS A 536 -11.71 -6.27 6.15
CA CYS A 536 -11.25 -6.75 4.84
C CYS A 536 -11.42 -8.27 4.69
N HIS A 537 -11.02 -9.04 5.71
CA HIS A 537 -11.16 -10.50 5.69
C HIS A 537 -12.60 -10.96 5.95
N GLY A 538 -13.46 -10.08 6.50
CA GLY A 538 -14.88 -10.33 6.69
C GLY A 538 -15.75 -9.90 5.50
N GLY A 539 -16.78 -9.13 5.81
CA GLY A 539 -17.87 -8.73 4.93
C GLY A 539 -17.51 -7.67 3.89
N GLU A 540 -16.51 -6.81 4.13
CA GLU A 540 -16.16 -5.75 3.16
C GLU A 540 -15.43 -6.32 1.95
N GLY A 541 -14.55 -7.29 2.16
CA GLY A 541 -13.88 -8.02 1.07
C GLY A 541 -14.63 -9.29 0.63
N LYS A 542 -15.66 -9.69 1.37
CA LYS A 542 -16.48 -10.90 1.17
C LYS A 542 -15.64 -12.11 0.74
N THR A 543 -14.56 -12.37 1.48
CA THR A 543 -13.56 -13.41 1.18
C THR A 543 -14.07 -14.84 1.46
N THR A 544 -15.37 -15.07 1.27
CA THR A 544 -16.16 -16.20 1.77
C THR A 544 -16.68 -17.07 0.61
N ILE A 545 -17.22 -18.25 0.95
CA ILE A 545 -17.62 -19.34 0.04
C ILE A 545 -18.36 -18.83 -1.21
N GLY A 546 -17.96 -19.34 -2.39
CA GLY A 546 -18.68 -19.14 -3.66
C GLY A 546 -18.28 -17.91 -4.47
N ASN A 547 -17.37 -17.07 -3.95
CA ASN A 547 -16.89 -15.86 -4.63
C ASN A 547 -15.45 -15.99 -5.10
N LEU A 548 -15.03 -17.17 -5.57
CA LEU A 548 -13.69 -17.36 -6.13
C LEU A 548 -13.83 -17.71 -7.59
N ILE A 549 -13.34 -16.83 -8.43
CA ILE A 549 -13.39 -17.02 -9.86
C ILE A 549 -11.97 -17.38 -10.28
N ASN A 550 -11.73 -18.68 -10.45
CA ASN A 550 -10.59 -19.37 -11.08
C ASN A 550 -10.36 -20.80 -10.55
N ASP A 551 -11.21 -21.31 -9.65
CA ASP A 551 -11.17 -22.73 -9.30
C ASP A 551 -11.82 -23.61 -10.37
N PRO A 552 -11.34 -24.85 -10.55
CA PRO A 552 -12.17 -25.91 -11.10
C PRO A 552 -13.50 -25.97 -10.34
N ALA A 553 -14.61 -26.20 -11.05
CA ALA A 553 -15.92 -26.33 -10.43
C ALA A 553 -15.86 -27.32 -9.25
N GLY A 554 -16.29 -26.89 -8.06
CA GLY A 554 -16.39 -27.73 -6.86
C GLY A 554 -15.25 -27.64 -5.84
N VAL A 555 -14.25 -26.77 -6.00
CA VAL A 555 -13.23 -26.55 -4.96
C VAL A 555 -13.75 -25.56 -3.91
N PHE A 556 -13.89 -26.05 -2.67
CA PHE A 556 -14.32 -25.26 -1.52
C PHE A 556 -13.20 -24.38 -0.98
N HIS A 557 -13.50 -23.11 -0.72
CA HIS A 557 -12.59 -22.20 -0.03
C HIS A 557 -13.27 -21.52 1.14
N ASN A 558 -12.46 -21.24 2.15
CA ASN A 558 -12.95 -20.68 3.39
C ASN A 558 -12.95 -19.16 3.39
N ALA A 559 -13.95 -18.63 4.10
CA ALA A 559 -13.95 -17.29 4.66
C ALA A 559 -12.58 -16.90 5.27
N PHE A 560 -12.28 -15.61 5.23
CA PHE A 560 -11.17 -14.96 5.93
C PHE A 560 -9.78 -15.20 5.34
N LEU A 561 -9.66 -15.75 4.13
CA LEU A 561 -8.37 -16.03 3.49
C LEU A 561 -8.23 -15.23 2.19
N GLN A 562 -7.12 -14.51 2.06
CA GLN A 562 -6.70 -13.93 0.77
C GLN A 562 -5.91 -14.95 -0.06
N ILE A 563 -5.21 -15.88 0.62
CA ILE A 563 -4.47 -17.00 0.03
C ILE A 563 -4.85 -18.24 0.83
N ALA A 564 -5.44 -19.24 0.19
CA ALA A 564 -5.83 -20.48 0.83
C ALA A 564 -4.66 -21.48 0.81
N PRO A 565 -4.21 -21.97 1.98
CA PRO A 565 -3.28 -23.09 2.08
C PRO A 565 -3.79 -24.33 1.35
N GLN A 566 -2.91 -24.94 0.55
CA GLN A 566 -3.15 -26.18 -0.18
C GLN A 566 -2.07 -27.23 0.11
N PRO A 567 -2.33 -28.54 -0.09
CA PRO A 567 -1.31 -29.58 -0.01
C PRO A 567 -0.18 -29.37 -1.03
N PHE A 568 1.01 -29.92 -0.76
CA PHE A 568 2.11 -29.97 -1.75
C PHE A 568 1.64 -30.54 -3.10
N GLY A 569 2.19 -30.01 -4.19
CA GLY A 569 1.78 -30.33 -5.56
C GLY A 569 0.52 -29.60 -6.04
N VAL A 570 -0.13 -28.77 -5.19
CA VAL A 570 -1.32 -27.99 -5.57
C VAL A 570 -1.06 -26.50 -5.37
N LYS A 571 -1.33 -25.70 -6.41
CA LYS A 571 -1.18 -24.23 -6.40
C LYS A 571 -2.10 -23.63 -5.34
N ALA A 572 -1.63 -22.64 -4.59
CA ALA A 572 -2.47 -21.92 -3.63
C ALA A 572 -3.57 -21.14 -4.36
N THR A 573 -4.77 -21.10 -3.78
CA THR A 573 -5.89 -20.33 -4.36
C THR A 573 -5.96 -18.93 -3.78
N LEU A 574 -6.33 -17.97 -4.61
CA LEU A 574 -6.40 -16.55 -4.27
C LEU A 574 -7.86 -16.07 -4.18
N ALA A 575 -8.12 -15.11 -3.28
CA ALA A 575 -9.44 -14.48 -3.18
C ALA A 575 -9.81 -13.67 -4.44
N ALA A 576 -11.09 -13.65 -4.84
CA ALA A 576 -11.57 -12.76 -5.92
C ALA A 576 -11.41 -11.28 -5.59
N PHE A 577 -11.34 -10.93 -4.30
CA PHE A 577 -10.90 -9.60 -3.88
C PHE A 577 -9.53 -9.22 -4.47
N LEU A 578 -8.60 -10.19 -4.56
CA LEU A 578 -7.29 -10.00 -5.19
C LEU A 578 -7.38 -10.09 -6.72
N THR A 579 -8.03 -11.13 -7.25
CA THR A 579 -7.95 -11.49 -8.69
C THR A 579 -9.02 -10.82 -9.55
N GLY A 580 -10.05 -10.26 -8.95
CA GLY A 580 -11.29 -9.87 -9.62
C GLY A 580 -12.15 -11.08 -9.99
N ASP A 581 -13.06 -10.85 -10.95
CA ASP A 581 -14.05 -11.82 -11.42
C ASP A 581 -14.02 -11.92 -12.96
N PRO A 582 -13.29 -12.88 -13.56
CA PRO A 582 -13.26 -13.05 -15.01
C PRO A 582 -14.59 -13.51 -15.64
N SER A 583 -15.63 -13.84 -14.87
CA SER A 583 -16.97 -14.02 -15.44
C SER A 583 -17.64 -12.69 -15.81
N GLN A 584 -17.15 -11.58 -15.25
CA GLN A 584 -17.62 -10.25 -15.58
C GLN A 584 -16.83 -9.69 -16.77
N ALA A 585 -17.51 -8.98 -17.67
CA ALA A 585 -16.88 -8.34 -18.83
C ALA A 585 -15.82 -7.30 -18.44
N ASP A 586 -15.90 -6.73 -17.25
CA ASP A 586 -14.90 -5.82 -16.69
C ASP A 586 -13.86 -6.47 -15.78
N GLY A 587 -13.99 -7.78 -15.51
CA GLY A 587 -13.07 -8.48 -14.61
C GLY A 587 -13.18 -8.05 -13.14
N LEU A 588 -14.22 -7.30 -12.74
CA LEU A 588 -14.34 -6.74 -11.40
C LEU A 588 -15.21 -7.59 -10.48
N PHE A 589 -14.67 -7.96 -9.32
CA PHE A 589 -15.43 -8.64 -8.27
C PHE A 589 -16.32 -7.65 -7.53
N ARG A 590 -17.61 -7.95 -7.38
CA ARG A 590 -18.61 -7.04 -6.80
C ARG A 590 -19.03 -7.48 -5.40
N VAL A 591 -19.00 -6.54 -4.44
CA VAL A 591 -19.45 -6.75 -3.07
C VAL A 591 -20.48 -5.69 -2.70
N THR A 592 -21.69 -6.13 -2.39
CA THR A 592 -22.70 -5.27 -1.77
C THR A 592 -22.25 -4.90 -0.37
N ASP A 593 -22.35 -3.62 -0.03
CA ASP A 593 -21.98 -3.09 1.27
C ASP A 593 -22.62 -3.90 2.43
N PRO A 594 -21.84 -4.53 3.32
CA PRO A 594 -22.36 -5.45 4.33
C PRO A 594 -23.15 -4.72 5.43
N ALA A 595 -23.00 -3.40 5.55
CA ALA A 595 -23.83 -2.57 6.42
C ALA A 595 -25.21 -2.27 5.80
N GLY A 596 -25.43 -2.62 4.53
CA GLY A 596 -26.67 -2.33 3.81
C GLY A 596 -26.86 -0.85 3.54
N ARG A 597 -25.77 -0.07 3.42
CA ARG A 597 -25.81 1.39 3.34
C ARG A 597 -25.52 1.93 1.92
N PRO A 598 -26.24 2.98 1.47
CA PRO A 598 -27.45 3.52 2.09
C PRO A 598 -28.62 2.52 2.06
N THR A 599 -29.51 2.60 3.05
CA THR A 599 -30.66 1.68 3.19
C THR A 599 -31.53 1.70 1.92
N GLY A 600 -31.93 0.52 1.45
CA GLY A 600 -32.78 0.34 0.26
C GLY A 600 -32.03 0.32 -1.08
N SER A 601 -30.85 0.93 -1.16
CA SER A 601 -30.00 0.90 -2.35
C SER A 601 -28.52 0.83 -1.93
N PRO A 602 -28.10 -0.29 -1.33
CA PRO A 602 -26.74 -0.41 -0.79
C PRO A 602 -25.70 -0.27 -1.88
N THR A 603 -24.59 0.39 -1.54
CA THR A 603 -23.48 0.60 -2.47
C THR A 603 -22.88 -0.75 -2.89
N ILE A 604 -22.50 -0.87 -4.16
CA ILE A 604 -21.77 -2.03 -4.69
C ILE A 604 -20.32 -1.60 -4.91
N TRP A 605 -19.42 -2.19 -4.13
CA TRP A 605 -17.98 -1.99 -4.24
C TRP A 605 -17.38 -2.97 -5.24
N THR A 606 -16.35 -2.54 -5.98
CA THR A 606 -15.73 -3.35 -7.05
C THR A 606 -14.24 -3.53 -6.83
N PHE A 607 -13.78 -4.79 -6.77
CA PHE A 607 -12.40 -5.13 -6.41
C PHE A 607 -11.68 -5.89 -7.52
N ASN A 608 -10.41 -5.55 -7.70
CA ASN A 608 -9.38 -6.37 -8.35
C ASN A 608 -8.02 -5.81 -7.89
N ASP A 609 -7.60 -6.19 -6.67
CA ASP A 609 -6.43 -5.56 -6.04
C ASP A 609 -5.13 -5.85 -6.82
N LEU A 610 -5.02 -6.98 -7.52
CA LEU A 610 -3.87 -7.27 -8.39
C LEU A 610 -3.85 -6.34 -9.61
N ALA A 611 -4.99 -6.07 -10.25
CA ALA A 611 -5.06 -5.08 -11.32
C ALA A 611 -4.60 -3.68 -10.86
N ARG A 612 -4.99 -3.26 -9.65
CA ARG A 612 -4.50 -2.00 -9.05
C ARG A 612 -2.98 -2.01 -8.86
N ARG A 613 -2.42 -3.05 -8.22
CA ARG A 613 -0.97 -3.18 -7.98
C ARG A 613 -0.17 -3.24 -9.28
N ASN A 614 -0.76 -3.83 -10.31
CA ASN A 614 -0.18 -3.95 -11.64
C ASN A 614 -0.01 -2.59 -12.32
N ILE A 615 -1.07 -1.77 -12.31
CA ILE A 615 -1.01 -0.40 -12.80
C ILE A 615 0.05 0.39 -12.03
N ASP A 616 0.06 0.27 -10.71
CA ASP A 616 1.04 0.97 -9.86
C ASP A 616 2.51 0.56 -10.15
N LEU A 617 2.80 -0.73 -10.34
CA LEU A 617 4.14 -1.19 -10.74
C LEU A 617 4.53 -0.67 -12.14
N GLN A 618 3.60 -0.68 -13.10
CA GLN A 618 3.83 -0.12 -14.43
C GLN A 618 4.15 1.38 -14.36
N GLU A 619 3.38 2.14 -13.59
CA GLU A 619 3.59 3.57 -13.39
C GLU A 619 4.96 3.85 -12.76
N LEU A 620 5.35 3.09 -11.74
CA LEU A 620 6.65 3.24 -11.07
C LEU A 620 7.82 2.97 -12.00
N VAL A 621 7.74 1.95 -12.84
CA VAL A 621 8.80 1.62 -13.81
C VAL A 621 8.91 2.69 -14.89
N GLU A 622 7.78 3.20 -15.37
CA GLU A 622 7.74 4.29 -16.35
C GLU A 622 8.13 5.66 -15.78
N GLN A 623 8.20 5.79 -14.46
CA GLN A 623 8.87 6.90 -13.77
C GLN A 623 10.37 6.80 -13.98
N SER A 624 10.78 7.06 -15.22
CA SER A 624 12.12 6.77 -15.72
C SER A 624 13.18 7.78 -15.29
N CYS A 625 12.83 8.74 -14.43
CA CYS A 625 13.63 9.92 -14.12
C CYS A 625 14.07 10.75 -15.35
N LYS A 626 13.38 10.57 -16.49
CA LYS A 626 13.73 11.16 -17.80
C LYS A 626 12.75 12.23 -18.28
N ASN A 627 11.61 12.41 -17.61
CA ASN A 627 10.64 13.44 -17.95
C ASN A 627 10.26 14.21 -16.69
N ARG A 628 10.94 15.35 -16.51
CA ARG A 628 10.81 16.17 -15.31
C ARG A 628 9.38 16.62 -15.08
N LEU A 629 8.66 17.13 -16.10
CA LEU A 629 7.29 17.59 -15.95
C LEU A 629 6.31 16.47 -15.56
N ILE A 630 6.34 15.33 -16.26
CA ILE A 630 5.43 14.21 -15.98
C ILE A 630 5.75 13.58 -14.62
N ASP A 631 7.04 13.39 -14.30
CA ASP A 631 7.46 12.84 -13.01
C ASP A 631 7.09 13.78 -11.85
N PHE A 632 7.08 15.09 -12.10
CA PHE A 632 6.61 16.07 -11.13
C PHE A 632 5.10 15.96 -10.90
N VAL A 633 4.29 15.85 -11.96
CA VAL A 633 2.85 15.58 -11.82
C VAL A 633 2.61 14.29 -11.04
N ARG A 634 3.38 13.23 -11.30
CA ARG A 634 3.28 11.96 -10.54
C ARG A 634 3.46 12.21 -9.05
N VAL A 635 4.51 12.92 -8.66
CA VAL A 635 4.76 13.27 -7.25
C VAL A 635 3.59 14.05 -6.64
N LEU A 636 3.07 15.06 -7.33
CA LEU A 636 1.99 15.92 -6.80
C LEU A 636 0.62 15.22 -6.74
N LYS A 637 0.44 14.11 -7.43
CA LYS A 637 -0.83 13.37 -7.52
C LYS A 637 -0.72 11.93 -7.00
N PHE A 638 0.43 11.52 -6.46
CA PHE A 638 0.61 10.17 -5.93
C PHE A 638 -0.16 10.01 -4.61
N ILE A 639 -0.94 8.94 -4.53
CA ILE A 639 -1.74 8.58 -3.35
C ILE A 639 -1.24 7.22 -2.86
N PRO A 640 -0.50 7.16 -1.74
CA PRO A 640 -0.07 5.90 -1.15
C PRO A 640 -1.28 5.06 -0.77
N VAL A 641 -1.23 3.76 -1.04
CA VAL A 641 -2.26 2.85 -0.52
C VAL A 641 -1.98 2.60 0.95
N ARG A 642 -2.77 3.23 1.82
CA ARG A 642 -2.67 3.02 3.26
C ARG A 642 -3.44 1.79 3.68
N MET A 643 -2.69 0.72 3.84
CA MET A 643 -2.95 -0.24 4.89
C MET A 643 -1.74 -0.08 5.81
N SER A 644 -1.84 0.66 6.93
CA SER A 644 -0.67 0.73 7.82
C SER A 644 -0.35 -0.70 8.24
N HIS A 645 0.92 -1.07 8.19
CA HIS A 645 1.38 -2.39 8.58
C HIS A 645 2.30 -2.32 9.77
#